data_AF-A0A3M1TBZ8-F1
#
_entry.id   AF-A0A3M1TBZ8-F1
#
_cell.length_a   1.000
_cell.length_b   1.000
_cell.length_c   1.000
_cell.angle_alpha   90.00
_cell.angle_beta   90.00
_cell.angle_gamma   90.00
#
_symmetry.space_group_name_H-M   'P 1'
#
loop_
_entity.id
_entity.type
_entity.pdbx_description
1 polymer ?
#
loop_
_entity_poly.entity_id
_entity_poly.type
_entity_poly.pdbx_seq_one_letter_code
_entity_poly.pdbx_strand_id
1 'polypeptide(L)'
;MGSLLSLTWRCSARVVAIDTRAMLAADRARSTFRNTGFPSAAGVGGCRLTTPARDPVQSPSDRAIPSAPGFQSRAWQPEPGSAKPLPAISVVAGRRVARYEDVPYTRMQRPMGPGLRARGADLPRSRLWAGWFRSIWGCRWHGLWASRWWRCFVHRTGRRRHGPVRRSRTRDGVRRAPAGRPHRRAGGCDLLRRPRTPRAAGASPRGDRGRAAGGGGAGRGPAMRARYGLCIGLALGLAAPQGAGALTESFRTLGAGSVDGTALGDLDGDGRDEVVVLTRGGTYAPGITTPGIGGVTALSSGGTVLWTVQTGAELAGAPTTGDFDGDGLDEVVFCELARAGLCHLVDGDGTLLTSAGPFFYPGMAASAPTALDLDGDGADDYVVAAWGGTLAAISGRTGLTLWQVETYPLYGELFFGHSAVAHVAGTTAIVLSGYATGTLYAFDAASGTLLWSVPGTAAIDGTRTFGSGPAVADLDGDGSDEILLAQVGPTPQVTCYDGSGTLRWRTALPGADLSWMSPLVADVDPSTAGPEVLVQSAGGVLYRLDAGGAVTGSTSIGLSAWSTPSVVDADLDGWPELVTGNPTSVVLLDGATLTEKGRFDDPAGGLYPAPVVSDLDRNGAVDLVTSSWWSHEVVGLTLPVPGLIGWRALAGSARHTGRAASGAGAAAGAPPVAIVDVVQTLLNQIAADPAVPAGTVSASLKQVGKAFKDLVKGDKPADIVGHLNKAIGTLPASIPGYDAGFIAGLMAQAALASLQGFIDRATAIMGASDPAVAQARARLADARAALAAGDPQGAIAIARQASKDLEKKLKYRGDFCPVTSADPSLPWLCRLQQARAEVLALPGAATDRALRDARTSLEKAMEKLAAGKVKDTLKESRKAVESLVATPGSAAAQSDIALSMQHLTRGLIDDAIRYGIPAADAAAAEAEYAAGVAALGAGDFLAAARHFEKAAKIARP
;
A
#
# COMPACT_ATOMS: atom_id res chain seq x y z
N MET A 1 -15.52 -67.30 -34.87
CA MET A 1 -14.84 -67.57 -33.58
C MET A 1 -13.91 -66.38 -33.33
N GLY A 2 -14.16 -65.43 -32.42
CA GLY A 2 -15.23 -65.27 -31.42
C GLY A 2 -14.61 -64.95 -30.05
N SER A 3 -15.05 -63.97 -29.26
CA SER A 3 -16.20 -63.04 -29.35
C SER A 3 -15.85 -61.71 -28.62
N LEU A 4 -16.23 -60.49 -29.04
CA LEU A 4 -17.56 -59.89 -29.32
C LEU A 4 -18.37 -59.65 -28.01
N LEU A 5 -19.05 -58.52 -27.71
CA LEU A 5 -19.39 -57.24 -28.41
C LEU A 5 -19.24 -56.04 -27.41
N SER A 6 -19.20 -54.73 -27.72
CA SER A 6 -19.48 -53.85 -28.89
C SER A 6 -20.94 -53.33 -29.12
N LEU A 7 -21.04 -52.15 -29.79
CA LEU A 7 -22.24 -51.39 -30.24
C LEU A 7 -23.06 -50.61 -29.16
N THR A 8 -23.85 -49.55 -29.42
CA THR A 8 -23.83 -48.31 -30.28
C THR A 8 -25.27 -47.86 -30.61
N TRP A 9 -25.57 -46.56 -30.63
CA TRP A 9 -26.60 -45.90 -31.49
C TRP A 9 -26.06 -44.48 -31.82
N ARG A 10 -26.05 -43.90 -33.03
CA ARG A 10 -27.01 -43.76 -34.17
C ARG A 10 -28.21 -42.85 -33.86
N CYS A 11 -28.69 -41.91 -34.70
CA CYS A 11 -28.27 -41.19 -35.93
C CYS A 11 -29.11 -39.87 -35.94
N SER A 12 -28.93 -38.79 -36.73
CA SER A 12 -28.58 -38.54 -38.15
C SER A 12 -28.15 -37.05 -38.32
N ALA A 13 -27.77 -36.47 -39.47
CA ALA A 13 -27.87 -36.86 -40.88
C ALA A 13 -26.83 -36.15 -41.81
N ARG A 14 -26.51 -36.81 -42.95
CA ARG A 14 -26.02 -36.31 -44.28
C ARG A 14 -24.83 -35.30 -44.32
N VAL A 15 -23.64 -35.62 -44.88
CA VAL A 15 -23.28 -35.96 -46.29
C VAL A 15 -23.38 -34.71 -47.20
N VAL A 16 -22.32 -34.22 -47.89
CA VAL A 16 -21.41 -34.87 -48.88
C VAL A 16 -19.90 -34.59 -48.63
N ALA A 17 -19.02 -35.40 -49.25
CA ALA A 17 -17.53 -35.33 -49.23
C ALA A 17 -16.93 -34.18 -50.10
N ILE A 18 -15.61 -33.99 -50.22
CA ILE A 18 -14.63 -34.83 -50.98
C ILE A 18 -13.22 -34.86 -50.33
N ASP A 19 -12.46 -35.94 -50.58
CA ASP A 19 -11.08 -36.26 -50.13
C ASP A 19 -10.07 -36.18 -51.31
N THR A 20 -8.78 -35.85 -51.07
CA THR A 20 -7.60 -36.71 -51.43
C THR A 20 -6.20 -36.10 -51.21
N ARG A 21 -5.49 -36.64 -50.19
CA ARG A 21 -4.14 -37.30 -50.22
C ARG A 21 -2.81 -36.62 -50.66
N ALA A 22 -1.75 -37.16 -50.01
CA ALA A 22 -0.32 -37.27 -50.38
C ALA A 22 0.60 -36.04 -50.09
N MET A 23 1.90 -36.20 -49.74
CA MET A 23 2.83 -37.35 -49.88
C MET A 23 3.60 -37.78 -48.60
N LEU A 24 4.22 -38.97 -48.69
CA LEU A 24 5.20 -39.63 -47.80
C LEU A 24 6.65 -39.25 -48.20
N ALA A 25 7.77 -39.60 -47.53
CA ALA A 25 8.14 -39.92 -46.12
C ALA A 25 9.68 -40.19 -46.04
N ALA A 26 10.25 -40.28 -44.82
CA ALA A 26 11.62 -40.76 -44.48
C ALA A 26 12.81 -39.83 -44.91
N ASP A 27 14.05 -39.95 -44.38
CA ASP A 27 14.61 -40.88 -43.37
C ASP A 27 15.64 -40.19 -42.42
N ARG A 28 16.27 -40.97 -41.54
CA ARG A 28 17.10 -40.58 -40.36
C ARG A 28 18.58 -40.29 -40.66
N ALA A 29 19.17 -39.41 -39.84
CA ALA A 29 20.49 -39.66 -39.21
C ALA A 29 20.72 -38.75 -37.96
N ARG A 30 21.45 -39.24 -36.96
CA ARG A 30 22.09 -38.45 -35.88
C ARG A 30 23.59 -38.77 -35.87
N SER A 31 24.47 -37.78 -35.71
CA SER A 31 25.47 -37.74 -34.61
C SER A 31 26.55 -36.64 -34.74
N THR A 32 27.10 -36.26 -33.58
CA THR A 32 28.50 -35.79 -33.33
C THR A 32 29.02 -34.46 -33.90
N PHE A 33 29.11 -33.47 -33.01
CA PHE A 33 30.36 -32.76 -32.59
C PHE A 33 31.38 -32.29 -33.64
N ARG A 34 31.65 -30.96 -33.67
CA ARG A 34 32.78 -30.35 -32.92
C ARG A 34 32.73 -28.82 -32.85
N ASN A 35 33.58 -28.24 -32.00
CA ASN A 35 33.66 -26.81 -31.68
C ASN A 35 35.08 -26.28 -31.97
N THR A 36 35.18 -25.20 -32.77
CA THR A 36 36.39 -24.39 -33.06
C THR A 36 35.93 -23.04 -33.67
N GLY A 37 36.54 -21.87 -33.41
CA GLY A 37 37.63 -21.59 -32.48
C GLY A 37 38.57 -20.43 -32.88
N PHE A 38 38.06 -19.19 -33.03
CA PHE A 38 38.86 -17.95 -33.23
C PHE A 38 39.71 -17.92 -34.54
N PRO A 39 40.48 -16.86 -34.91
CA PRO A 39 40.79 -15.61 -34.19
C PRO A 39 40.52 -14.30 -34.97
N SER A 40 40.81 -13.18 -34.29
CA SER A 40 40.87 -11.82 -34.84
C SER A 40 42.27 -11.46 -35.38
N ALA A 41 42.32 -10.57 -36.37
CA ALA A 41 43.51 -9.82 -36.78
C ALA A 41 43.13 -8.56 -37.57
N ALA A 42 43.95 -7.50 -37.50
CA ALA A 42 43.80 -6.29 -38.32
C ALA A 42 44.77 -6.32 -39.52
N GLY A 43 44.43 -5.65 -40.61
CA GLY A 43 45.30 -5.54 -41.80
C GLY A 43 44.86 -4.44 -42.76
N VAL A 44 45.82 -3.64 -43.25
CA VAL A 44 45.59 -2.53 -44.19
C VAL A 44 46.02 -2.94 -45.60
N GLY A 45 45.19 -2.64 -46.60
CA GLY A 45 45.55 -2.79 -48.01
C GLY A 45 44.32 -2.63 -48.92
N GLY A 46 44.38 -1.71 -49.90
CA GLY A 46 43.27 -1.44 -50.81
C GLY A 46 43.69 -1.42 -52.28
N CYS A 47 42.71 -1.34 -53.18
CA CYS A 47 42.90 -1.06 -54.60
C CYS A 47 41.79 -0.15 -55.14
N ARG A 48 42.09 0.56 -56.24
CA ARG A 48 41.24 1.58 -56.88
C ARG A 48 40.60 1.06 -58.16
N LEU A 49 39.52 1.72 -58.61
CA LEU A 49 39.09 2.03 -59.99
C LEU A 49 37.68 2.69 -59.88
N THR A 50 37.27 3.77 -60.56
CA THR A 50 37.97 4.87 -61.26
C THR A 50 36.99 6.05 -61.45
N THR A 51 37.45 7.29 -61.50
CA THR A 51 36.67 8.47 -61.95
C THR A 51 37.11 8.94 -63.34
N PRO A 52 36.29 9.74 -64.03
CA PRO A 52 36.61 11.18 -64.19
C PRO A 52 35.39 12.08 -63.90
N ALA A 53 35.45 13.26 -63.25
CA ALA A 53 36.44 14.35 -63.16
C ALA A 53 36.30 15.45 -64.22
N ARG A 54 35.88 16.66 -63.78
CA ARG A 54 36.31 17.98 -64.30
C ARG A 54 35.99 19.10 -63.28
N ASP A 55 36.87 20.10 -63.29
CA ASP A 55 37.09 21.22 -62.36
C ASP A 55 37.34 22.50 -63.23
N PRO A 56 37.68 23.72 -62.73
CA PRO A 56 37.51 24.35 -61.39
C PRO A 56 37.02 25.86 -61.48
N VAL A 57 37.21 26.64 -60.38
CA VAL A 57 37.54 28.10 -60.31
C VAL A 57 36.45 29.16 -59.97
N GLN A 58 36.61 29.74 -58.75
CA GLN A 58 36.37 31.12 -58.25
C GLN A 58 35.00 31.84 -58.28
N SER A 59 34.87 32.77 -57.32
CA SER A 59 33.80 33.76 -57.12
C SER A 59 33.93 34.98 -58.05
N PRO A 60 32.84 35.76 -58.25
CA PRO A 60 32.73 37.01 -57.48
C PRO A 60 31.28 37.37 -57.06
N SER A 61 31.10 38.63 -56.65
CA SER A 61 29.92 39.24 -56.04
C SER A 61 28.92 39.92 -57.00
N ASP A 62 27.77 40.29 -56.43
CA ASP A 62 26.98 41.51 -56.67
C ASP A 62 25.75 41.49 -57.62
N ARG A 63 24.60 41.89 -57.04
CA ARG A 63 23.39 42.54 -57.60
C ARG A 63 22.45 41.80 -58.58
N ALA A 64 21.19 41.68 -58.16
CA ALA A 64 20.20 42.76 -58.40
C ALA A 64 19.06 42.76 -57.35
N ILE A 65 18.57 43.95 -56.98
CA ILE A 65 17.35 44.20 -56.18
C ILE A 65 16.57 45.31 -56.90
N PRO A 66 15.22 45.24 -56.94
CA PRO A 66 14.42 46.30 -56.30
C PRO A 66 13.16 45.74 -55.58
N SER A 67 12.58 46.37 -54.55
CA SER A 67 13.03 47.46 -53.66
C SER A 67 12.11 47.52 -52.43
N ALA A 68 12.61 48.04 -51.29
CA ALA A 68 11.87 48.21 -50.01
C ALA A 68 11.07 49.56 -50.00
N PRO A 69 10.64 50.23 -48.88
CA PRO A 69 10.90 50.08 -47.42
C PRO A 69 9.59 49.77 -46.62
N GLY A 70 9.47 49.80 -45.28
CA GLY A 70 10.28 50.16 -44.08
C GLY A 70 9.31 50.27 -42.87
N PHE A 71 9.68 50.51 -41.60
CA PHE A 71 10.96 50.75 -40.92
C PHE A 71 10.82 50.40 -39.40
N GLN A 72 11.89 50.43 -38.60
CA GLN A 72 11.86 50.12 -37.14
C GLN A 72 11.55 51.34 -36.25
N SER A 73 10.97 51.15 -35.04
CA SER A 73 11.68 51.42 -33.75
C SER A 73 10.85 51.31 -32.46
N ARG A 74 11.50 50.79 -31.40
CA ARG A 74 11.36 51.01 -29.94
C ARG A 74 10.12 51.71 -29.33
N ALA A 75 9.45 50.96 -28.45
CA ALA A 75 9.07 51.26 -27.04
C ALA A 75 8.44 52.62 -26.63
N TRP A 76 7.28 52.55 -25.99
CA TRP A 76 6.78 53.51 -24.98
C TRP A 76 5.97 52.80 -23.88
N GLN A 77 5.77 53.45 -22.73
CA GLN A 77 5.06 52.91 -21.54
C GLN A 77 3.80 53.78 -21.21
N PRO A 78 2.97 53.46 -20.18
CA PRO A 78 1.50 53.67 -20.24
C PRO A 78 0.96 54.96 -19.58
N GLU A 79 -0.38 54.99 -19.37
CA GLU A 79 -1.23 55.89 -18.55
C GLU A 79 -2.04 57.00 -19.31
N PRO A 80 -3.12 57.60 -18.73
CA PRO A 80 -4.28 56.93 -18.09
C PRO A 80 -5.69 57.59 -18.32
N GLY A 81 -6.78 56.84 -18.04
CA GLY A 81 -8.13 57.36 -17.68
C GLY A 81 -9.16 57.59 -18.83
N SER A 82 -10.48 57.72 -18.57
CA SER A 82 -11.25 57.51 -17.33
C SER A 82 -12.80 57.36 -17.53
N ALA A 83 -13.44 56.58 -16.62
CA ALA A 83 -14.83 56.66 -16.09
C ALA A 83 -16.13 56.69 -16.97
N LYS A 84 -16.87 55.55 -16.95
CA LYS A 84 -18.30 55.32 -16.51
C LYS A 84 -19.49 56.12 -17.13
N PRO A 85 -20.79 55.74 -16.96
CA PRO A 85 -21.42 54.62 -16.21
C PRO A 85 -22.43 53.74 -17.02
N LEU A 86 -23.21 52.90 -16.30
CA LEU A 86 -24.26 51.95 -16.75
C LEU A 86 -25.61 52.64 -17.14
N PRO A 87 -26.60 51.90 -17.69
CA PRO A 87 -27.62 51.29 -16.82
C PRO A 87 -28.00 49.83 -17.17
N ALA A 88 -28.78 49.18 -16.31
CA ALA A 88 -29.28 47.81 -16.47
C ALA A 88 -30.82 47.77 -16.59
N ILE A 89 -31.37 46.73 -17.25
CA ILE A 89 -32.81 46.38 -17.24
C ILE A 89 -32.96 44.85 -17.17
N SER A 90 -33.89 44.38 -16.33
CA SER A 90 -34.32 42.98 -16.23
C SER A 90 -35.82 42.87 -16.55
N VAL A 91 -36.24 41.91 -17.39
CA VAL A 91 -37.67 41.59 -17.65
C VAL A 91 -37.86 40.08 -17.78
N VAL A 92 -39.04 39.57 -17.42
CA VAL A 92 -39.37 38.15 -17.25
C VAL A 92 -40.57 37.74 -18.14
N ALA A 93 -40.46 36.55 -18.78
CA ALA A 93 -41.51 35.67 -19.31
C ALA A 93 -42.54 36.13 -20.39
N GLY A 94 -42.77 35.26 -21.41
CA GLY A 94 -44.11 34.69 -21.60
C GLY A 94 -44.86 34.75 -22.96
N ARG A 95 -44.85 33.62 -23.69
CA ARG A 95 -45.94 33.04 -24.56
C ARG A 95 -46.51 33.79 -25.80
N ARG A 96 -46.50 33.08 -26.95
CA ARG A 96 -47.65 32.57 -27.78
C ARG A 96 -47.07 31.76 -28.98
N VAL A 97 -47.55 30.59 -29.45
CA VAL A 97 -48.89 30.09 -29.92
C VAL A 97 -49.20 30.52 -31.38
N ALA A 98 -49.54 29.67 -32.37
CA ALA A 98 -49.60 28.18 -32.48
C ALA A 98 -49.91 27.63 -33.93
N ARG A 99 -49.83 26.28 -34.10
CA ARG A 99 -50.42 25.40 -35.18
C ARG A 99 -49.84 25.53 -36.61
N TYR A 100 -50.09 24.63 -37.59
CA TYR A 100 -51.04 23.49 -37.79
C TYR A 100 -50.31 22.34 -38.56
N GLU A 101 -50.54 21.04 -38.30
CA GLU A 101 -51.34 20.01 -39.04
C GLU A 101 -50.62 18.63 -38.80
N ASP A 102 -51.16 17.42 -38.97
CA ASP A 102 -52.48 16.82 -38.66
C ASP A 102 -52.31 15.27 -38.55
N VAL A 103 -53.39 14.49 -38.40
CA VAL A 103 -53.40 13.01 -38.12
C VAL A 103 -54.07 12.21 -39.28
N PRO A 104 -54.47 10.90 -39.23
CA PRO A 104 -54.16 9.72 -38.38
C PRO A 104 -53.89 8.38 -39.13
N TYR A 105 -53.64 7.27 -38.39
CA TYR A 105 -54.43 5.99 -38.34
C TYR A 105 -53.60 4.97 -37.50
N THR A 106 -53.99 4.37 -36.36
CA THR A 106 -55.19 3.62 -35.89
C THR A 106 -55.44 2.28 -36.62
N ARG A 107 -55.84 1.14 -36.01
CA ARG A 107 -55.99 0.69 -34.59
C ARG A 107 -56.61 -0.73 -34.52
N MET A 108 -56.03 -1.70 -33.78
CA MET A 108 -56.72 -2.87 -33.16
C MET A 108 -55.91 -3.32 -31.92
N GLN A 109 -56.47 -3.60 -30.73
CA GLN A 109 -57.39 -4.68 -30.30
C GLN A 109 -56.75 -6.09 -30.41
N ARG A 110 -56.73 -6.96 -29.38
CA ARG A 110 -57.39 -7.01 -28.04
C ARG A 110 -56.54 -7.84 -27.04
N PRO A 111 -56.83 -7.83 -25.72
CA PRO A 111 -56.08 -8.59 -24.70
C PRO A 111 -56.60 -10.01 -24.48
N MET A 112 -55.78 -10.89 -23.89
CA MET A 112 -56.23 -12.16 -23.29
C MET A 112 -55.46 -12.58 -22.03
N GLY A 113 -56.22 -13.06 -21.07
CA GLY A 113 -55.91 -14.08 -20.06
C GLY A 113 -57.24 -14.62 -19.52
N PRO A 114 -57.29 -15.58 -18.56
CA PRO A 114 -56.17 -16.38 -18.05
C PRO A 114 -56.46 -17.92 -17.96
N GLY A 115 -55.39 -18.73 -18.11
CA GLY A 115 -55.24 -20.08 -17.52
C GLY A 115 -56.04 -21.27 -18.07
N LEU A 116 -55.52 -22.50 -17.84
CA LEU A 116 -56.23 -23.62 -17.16
C LEU A 116 -55.42 -24.95 -17.08
N ARG A 117 -55.14 -25.37 -15.84
CA ARG A 117 -55.18 -26.74 -15.26
C ARG A 117 -54.65 -27.98 -16.02
N ALA A 118 -53.52 -28.47 -15.51
CA ALA A 118 -53.40 -29.69 -14.66
C ALA A 118 -53.41 -31.13 -15.25
N ARG A 119 -52.34 -31.87 -14.90
CA ARG A 119 -52.14 -33.29 -14.51
C ARG A 119 -50.62 -33.52 -14.51
N GLY A 120 -49.98 -34.34 -13.68
CA GLY A 120 -50.44 -35.23 -12.60
C GLY A 120 -49.60 -36.52 -12.61
N ALA A 121 -49.28 -37.08 -11.43
CA ALA A 121 -48.40 -38.26 -11.22
C ALA A 121 -46.89 -38.00 -11.52
N ASP A 122 -45.91 -38.67 -10.88
CA ASP A 122 -46.01 -39.61 -9.74
C ASP A 122 -44.76 -39.64 -8.83
N LEU A 123 -44.89 -40.32 -7.68
CA LEU A 123 -43.78 -40.67 -6.78
C LEU A 123 -42.91 -41.82 -7.36
N PRO A 124 -41.72 -42.05 -6.77
CA PRO A 124 -41.60 -43.29 -6.02
C PRO A 124 -40.99 -43.13 -4.62
N ARG A 125 -41.59 -43.82 -3.62
CA ARG A 125 -41.00 -44.08 -2.30
C ARG A 125 -40.41 -45.50 -2.26
N SER A 126 -39.10 -45.62 -2.13
CA SER A 126 -38.46 -46.86 -1.64
C SER A 126 -36.99 -46.62 -1.31
N ARG A 127 -36.39 -47.24 -0.28
CA ARG A 127 -36.92 -48.02 0.87
C ARG A 127 -35.81 -48.08 1.93
N LEU A 128 -36.20 -48.27 3.19
CA LEU A 128 -35.46 -48.99 4.26
C LEU A 128 -33.92 -48.96 4.25
N TRP A 129 -33.31 -48.49 5.34
CA TRP A 129 -32.41 -49.34 6.13
C TRP A 129 -32.47 -48.91 7.60
N ALA A 130 -32.61 -49.87 8.52
CA ALA A 130 -32.74 -49.61 9.95
C ALA A 130 -31.61 -50.33 10.71
N GLY A 131 -30.53 -49.60 11.00
CA GLY A 131 -29.39 -50.11 11.76
C GLY A 131 -29.64 -50.06 13.27
N TRP A 132 -30.21 -51.12 13.85
CA TRP A 132 -30.24 -51.30 15.30
C TRP A 132 -28.89 -51.83 15.81
N PHE A 133 -28.22 -51.08 16.68
CA PHE A 133 -27.26 -51.66 17.63
C PHE A 133 -27.40 -51.00 19.01
N ARG A 134 -27.72 -51.83 20.02
CA ARG A 134 -27.44 -51.56 21.44
C ARG A 134 -26.02 -52.15 21.71
N SER A 135 -25.32 -51.94 22.83
CA SER A 135 -25.71 -51.50 24.18
C SER A 135 -24.46 -51.19 25.02
N ILE A 136 -24.58 -50.35 26.06
CA ILE A 136 -23.77 -50.38 27.32
C ILE A 136 -22.25 -50.04 27.12
N TRP A 137 -21.59 -49.15 27.86
CA TRP A 137 -21.68 -48.83 29.29
C TRP A 137 -22.20 -47.41 29.60
N GLY A 138 -22.51 -47.17 30.87
CA GLY A 138 -22.72 -45.84 31.42
C GLY A 138 -22.38 -45.78 32.91
N CYS A 139 -22.01 -44.59 33.39
CA CYS A 139 -21.82 -44.30 34.81
C CYS A 139 -22.63 -43.04 35.18
N ARG A 140 -23.62 -43.20 36.07
CA ARG A 140 -24.25 -42.07 36.78
C ARG A 140 -23.43 -41.75 38.02
N TRP A 141 -23.32 -40.46 38.36
CA TRP A 141 -23.30 -40.03 39.76
C TRP A 141 -24.23 -38.82 39.93
N HIS A 142 -25.06 -38.87 40.97
CA HIS A 142 -25.91 -37.75 41.38
C HIS A 142 -25.26 -37.03 42.57
N GLY A 143 -25.40 -35.70 42.62
CA GLY A 143 -24.82 -34.86 43.67
C GLY A 143 -25.71 -33.67 44.02
N LEU A 144 -26.92 -33.93 44.52
CA LEU A 144 -27.69 -32.91 45.24
C LEU A 144 -27.04 -32.65 46.60
N TRP A 145 -27.10 -31.40 47.09
CA TRP A 145 -27.61 -31.06 48.43
C TRP A 145 -27.78 -29.53 48.56
N ALA A 146 -28.46 -29.06 49.62
CA ALA A 146 -29.05 -27.72 49.62
C ALA A 146 -28.76 -26.88 50.88
N SER A 147 -28.51 -25.59 50.64
CA SER A 147 -29.01 -24.41 51.39
C SER A 147 -28.76 -24.22 52.92
N ARG A 148 -28.60 -22.92 53.26
CA ARG A 148 -28.87 -22.22 54.55
C ARG A 148 -27.76 -22.05 55.61
N TRP A 149 -27.33 -20.78 55.72
CA TRP A 149 -27.28 -19.93 56.93
C TRP A 149 -26.50 -20.39 58.17
N TRP A 150 -25.52 -19.57 58.58
CA TRP A 150 -25.58 -18.85 59.87
C TRP A 150 -24.67 -17.61 59.91
N ARG A 151 -24.85 -16.75 60.92
CA ARG A 151 -23.93 -15.67 61.35
C ARG A 151 -23.58 -15.90 62.82
N CYS A 152 -22.35 -15.64 63.26
CA CYS A 152 -22.13 -14.95 64.55
C CYS A 152 -20.68 -14.46 64.78
N PHE A 153 -20.52 -13.65 65.83
CA PHE A 153 -19.30 -12.96 66.29
C PHE A 153 -18.37 -13.82 67.17
N VAL A 154 -17.12 -13.38 67.39
CA VAL A 154 -16.56 -13.04 68.73
C VAL A 154 -15.18 -12.33 68.62
N HIS A 155 -14.81 -11.58 69.67
CA HIS A 155 -13.66 -10.66 69.79
C HIS A 155 -12.30 -11.29 70.18
N ARG A 156 -11.21 -10.52 69.95
CA ARG A 156 -10.16 -10.23 70.97
C ARG A 156 -9.72 -8.74 70.85
N THR A 157 -9.00 -8.19 71.85
CA THR A 157 -8.91 -6.71 72.04
C THR A 157 -7.62 -6.18 72.73
N GLY A 158 -7.06 -5.08 72.21
CA GLY A 158 -6.12 -4.16 72.91
C GLY A 158 -6.02 -2.84 72.13
N ARG A 159 -6.46 -1.66 72.64
CA ARG A 159 -5.91 -0.77 73.71
C ARG A 159 -4.54 -0.18 73.33
N ARG A 160 -4.19 1.12 73.50
CA ARG A 160 -4.77 2.45 73.93
C ARG A 160 -3.73 3.51 73.44
N ARG A 161 -3.78 4.86 73.48
CA ARG A 161 -4.61 6.07 73.83
C ARG A 161 -3.79 7.26 73.20
N HIS A 162 -4.22 8.48 72.83
CA HIS A 162 -5.43 9.32 72.68
C HIS A 162 -5.12 10.28 71.45
N GLY A 163 -5.79 11.36 71.06
CA GLY A 163 -6.96 12.13 71.52
C GLY A 163 -7.32 13.26 70.48
N PRO A 164 -8.37 14.09 70.68
CA PRO A 164 -9.00 14.85 69.55
C PRO A 164 -9.32 16.35 69.81
N VAL A 165 -9.76 17.08 68.76
CA VAL A 165 -10.84 18.13 68.81
C VAL A 165 -11.42 18.44 67.39
N ARG A 166 -12.50 19.25 67.31
CA ARG A 166 -13.47 19.46 66.19
C ARG A 166 -13.12 20.64 65.24
N ARG A 167 -13.46 20.67 63.93
CA ARG A 167 -14.74 21.08 63.25
C ARG A 167 -15.35 22.42 63.75
N SER A 168 -15.91 23.36 62.95
CA SER A 168 -16.08 23.52 61.46
C SER A 168 -16.89 24.80 61.07
N ARG A 169 -16.85 25.26 59.79
CA ARG A 169 -17.76 26.25 59.09
C ARG A 169 -17.54 27.75 59.44
N THR A 170 -17.87 28.80 58.63
CA THR A 170 -18.56 28.97 57.30
C THR A 170 -18.21 30.33 56.61
N ARG A 171 -18.40 30.43 55.26
CA ARG A 171 -18.95 31.51 54.36
C ARG A 171 -19.08 33.00 54.83
N ASP A 172 -19.06 34.06 53.99
CA ASP A 172 -18.87 34.28 52.52
C ASP A 172 -18.65 35.80 52.17
N GLY A 173 -18.02 36.12 51.02
CA GLY A 173 -18.11 37.42 50.29
C GLY A 173 -17.19 38.61 50.68
N VAL A 174 -16.99 39.68 49.89
CA VAL A 174 -17.34 39.96 48.47
C VAL A 174 -16.50 41.14 47.85
N ARG A 175 -16.08 41.00 46.57
CA ARG A 175 -15.65 42.02 45.54
C ARG A 175 -14.84 43.29 45.90
N ARG A 176 -13.76 43.56 45.13
CA ARG A 176 -13.69 44.59 44.05
C ARG A 176 -12.35 44.53 43.26
N ALA A 177 -12.30 45.17 42.09
CA ALA A 177 -11.11 45.36 41.23
C ALA A 177 -11.01 46.84 40.79
N PRO A 178 -9.87 47.30 40.23
CA PRO A 178 -9.88 47.82 38.85
C PRO A 178 -8.59 47.50 38.03
N ALA A 179 -8.49 48.09 36.82
CA ALA A 179 -7.61 47.69 35.71
C ALA A 179 -6.22 48.37 35.63
N GLY A 180 -5.36 47.88 34.72
CA GLY A 180 -4.09 48.53 34.32
C GLY A 180 -3.37 47.90 33.09
N ARG A 181 -3.08 48.72 32.08
CA ARG A 181 -2.23 48.56 30.85
C ARG A 181 -1.81 49.99 30.42
N PRO A 182 -0.87 50.26 29.47
CA PRO A 182 0.11 49.42 28.77
C PRO A 182 1.57 49.98 28.84
N HIS A 183 2.51 49.44 28.04
CA HIS A 183 3.68 50.03 27.32
C HIS A 183 4.76 48.93 27.14
N ARG A 184 5.48 48.63 26.04
CA ARG A 184 5.91 49.24 24.75
C ARG A 184 7.34 49.88 24.74
N ARG A 185 8.26 49.17 24.05
CA ARG A 185 9.59 49.57 23.48
C ARG A 185 10.85 49.71 24.36
N ALA A 186 11.78 48.75 24.15
CA ALA A 186 13.14 48.88 23.61
C ALA A 186 14.16 49.95 24.14
N GLY A 187 15.40 49.49 24.33
CA GLY A 187 16.63 50.29 24.40
C GLY A 187 17.89 49.42 24.25
N GLY A 188 18.92 49.92 23.56
CA GLY A 188 20.29 49.35 23.54
C GLY A 188 21.13 49.83 24.75
N CYS A 189 22.45 49.63 24.81
CA CYS A 189 23.39 49.13 23.79
C CYS A 189 24.68 48.57 24.44
N ASP A 190 25.48 47.85 23.64
CA ASP A 190 26.95 47.68 23.65
C ASP A 190 27.75 47.53 24.98
N LEU A 191 28.61 46.48 25.04
CA LEU A 191 30.05 46.64 24.72
C LEU A 191 30.83 45.31 24.64
N LEU A 192 32.00 45.37 23.99
CA LEU A 192 32.84 44.21 23.64
C LEU A 192 33.84 43.78 24.75
N ARG A 193 34.09 42.45 24.87
CA ARG A 193 35.42 41.83 24.62
C ARG A 193 35.50 40.31 24.91
N ARG A 194 36.26 39.61 24.06
CA ARG A 194 36.88 38.27 24.20
C ARG A 194 38.39 38.42 23.85
N PRO A 195 39.26 37.40 23.97
CA PRO A 195 39.37 36.31 24.96
C PRO A 195 40.80 36.26 25.57
N ARG A 196 41.17 35.20 26.32
CA ARG A 196 42.58 34.83 26.54
C ARG A 196 42.79 33.32 26.75
N THR A 197 43.99 32.85 26.41
CA THR A 197 44.46 31.45 26.45
C THR A 197 45.50 31.24 27.58
N PRO A 198 45.95 29.99 27.77
CA PRO A 198 47.33 29.72 28.21
C PRO A 198 48.15 28.88 27.21
N ARG A 199 49.48 29.01 27.33
CA ARG A 199 50.57 28.25 26.67
C ARG A 199 51.10 27.15 27.62
N ALA A 200 52.10 26.31 27.31
CA ALA A 200 52.49 25.53 26.11
C ALA A 200 53.88 24.89 26.36
N ALA A 201 54.06 23.58 26.12
CA ALA A 201 55.34 22.85 25.98
C ALA A 201 55.05 21.37 25.59
N GLY A 202 55.88 20.63 24.85
CA GLY A 202 57.09 21.01 24.08
C GLY A 202 57.81 19.80 23.47
N ALA A 203 58.44 19.99 22.30
CA ALA A 203 59.36 19.09 21.58
C ALA A 203 58.82 17.78 20.93
N SER A 204 59.51 17.40 19.84
CA SER A 204 59.41 16.14 19.06
C SER A 204 60.84 15.79 18.57
N PRO A 205 61.10 14.56 18.09
CA PRO A 205 61.38 14.44 16.65
C PRO A 205 60.83 13.17 15.98
N ARG A 206 60.97 13.08 14.65
CA ARG A 206 60.62 11.94 13.78
C ARG A 206 61.86 11.21 13.24
N GLY A 207 61.65 9.95 12.84
CA GLY A 207 62.43 9.25 11.79
C GLY A 207 63.41 8.17 12.28
N ASP A 208 63.90 7.27 11.43
CA ASP A 208 63.41 6.77 10.13
C ASP A 208 64.14 5.43 9.80
N ARG A 209 63.50 4.50 9.05
CA ARG A 209 64.04 3.25 8.42
C ARG A 209 64.91 2.26 9.24
N GLY A 210 64.61 0.96 9.13
CA GLY A 210 65.54 -0.13 9.50
C GLY A 210 65.10 -1.51 8.98
N ARG A 211 66.00 -2.26 8.30
CA ARG A 211 65.70 -3.56 7.67
C ARG A 211 65.94 -4.77 8.59
N ALA A 212 65.24 -5.85 8.29
CA ALA A 212 65.28 -7.19 8.90
C ALA A 212 66.63 -7.96 8.78
N ALA A 213 66.81 -8.97 9.65
CA ALA A 213 67.58 -10.20 9.39
C ALA A 213 67.30 -11.31 10.45
N GLY A 214 67.38 -12.60 10.06
CA GLY A 214 67.33 -13.79 10.93
C GLY A 214 65.91 -14.24 11.37
N GLY A 215 65.51 -15.53 11.37
CA GLY A 215 66.22 -16.79 11.12
C GLY A 215 66.77 -17.44 12.41
N GLY A 216 66.63 -18.75 12.67
CA GLY A 216 65.96 -19.85 11.94
C GLY A 216 66.20 -21.22 12.61
N GLY A 217 65.61 -22.31 12.08
CA GLY A 217 65.69 -23.67 12.64
C GLY A 217 64.57 -23.97 13.65
N ALA A 218 63.73 -25.03 13.58
CA ALA A 218 63.76 -26.36 12.96
C ALA A 218 64.58 -27.43 13.72
N GLY A 219 63.90 -28.45 14.28
CA GLY A 219 64.57 -29.66 14.76
C GLY A 219 63.81 -30.60 15.72
N ARG A 220 63.17 -31.64 15.16
CA ARG A 220 62.99 -33.02 15.72
C ARG A 220 62.12 -33.25 16.98
N GLY A 221 61.23 -34.25 16.91
CA GLY A 221 60.70 -35.00 18.07
C GLY A 221 61.59 -36.22 18.39
N PRO A 222 61.07 -37.38 18.88
CA PRO A 222 59.66 -37.74 19.16
C PRO A 222 59.42 -38.43 20.55
N ALA A 223 58.16 -38.65 20.94
CA ALA A 223 57.73 -39.79 21.79
C ALA A 223 56.19 -39.91 21.83
N MET A 224 55.66 -41.14 22.01
CA MET A 224 54.23 -41.39 22.26
C MET A 224 53.95 -41.63 23.75
N ARG A 225 52.81 -41.14 24.27
CA ARG A 225 51.66 -42.00 24.64
C ARG A 225 50.44 -41.18 25.10
N ALA A 226 49.27 -41.64 24.67
CA ALA A 226 47.99 -40.93 24.76
C ALA A 226 47.39 -40.86 26.18
N ARG A 227 46.54 -39.84 26.43
CA ARG A 227 45.08 -40.02 26.58
C ARG A 227 44.31 -38.68 26.65
N TYR A 228 43.01 -38.77 26.35
CA TYR A 228 41.98 -37.72 26.39
C TYR A 228 42.21 -36.51 25.46
N GLY A 229 41.35 -36.39 24.45
CA GLY A 229 41.23 -35.18 23.65
C GLY A 229 40.24 -34.21 24.28
N LEU A 230 40.60 -32.93 24.32
CA LEU A 230 39.70 -31.81 24.56
C LEU A 230 40.17 -30.64 23.69
N CYS A 231 39.21 -29.92 23.13
CA CYS A 231 39.27 -28.64 22.41
C CYS A 231 40.65 -27.99 22.15
N ILE A 232 40.95 -27.74 20.87
CA ILE A 232 40.91 -26.37 20.31
C ILE A 232 40.59 -26.48 18.81
N GLY A 233 39.48 -25.86 18.42
CA GLY A 233 39.06 -25.67 17.04
C GLY A 233 38.25 -24.38 17.03
N LEU A 234 38.96 -23.25 17.08
CA LEU A 234 38.38 -21.94 17.35
C LEU A 234 37.74 -21.36 16.08
N ALA A 235 36.65 -21.99 15.66
CA ALA A 235 35.75 -21.45 14.67
C ALA A 235 35.04 -20.23 15.28
N LEU A 236 35.52 -19.04 14.96
CA LEU A 236 34.71 -17.82 15.00
C LEU A 236 33.68 -17.92 13.86
N GLY A 237 32.68 -18.79 14.06
CA GLY A 237 31.44 -18.69 13.33
C GLY A 237 30.76 -17.41 13.78
N LEU A 238 30.86 -16.36 12.96
CA LEU A 238 29.78 -15.38 12.89
C LEU A 238 28.53 -16.18 12.52
N ALA A 239 27.62 -16.33 13.48
CA ALA A 239 26.29 -16.81 13.17
C ALA A 239 25.65 -15.73 12.29
N ALA A 240 25.41 -16.06 11.02
CA ALA A 240 24.44 -15.29 10.25
C ALA A 240 23.10 -15.38 10.99
N PRO A 241 22.29 -14.31 11.02
CA PRO A 241 20.89 -14.44 11.40
C PRO A 241 20.21 -15.50 10.53
N GLN A 242 19.12 -16.09 11.03
CA GLN A 242 18.42 -17.16 10.32
C GLN A 242 17.85 -16.58 9.02
N GLY A 243 18.50 -16.91 7.89
CA GLY A 243 18.24 -16.26 6.61
C GLY A 243 16.79 -16.37 6.16
N ALA A 244 16.37 -15.40 5.36
CA ALA A 244 15.03 -15.29 4.80
C ALA A 244 14.52 -16.63 4.25
N GLY A 245 13.23 -16.91 4.46
CA GLY A 245 12.60 -18.11 3.93
C GLY A 245 12.74 -18.18 2.41
N ALA A 246 12.93 -19.38 1.86
CA ALA A 246 12.97 -19.56 0.43
C ALA A 246 11.66 -19.06 -0.21
N LEU A 247 11.77 -18.28 -1.29
CA LEU A 247 10.64 -17.82 -2.09
C LEU A 247 9.85 -19.03 -2.62
N THR A 248 8.61 -19.20 -2.17
CA THR A 248 7.74 -20.32 -2.60
C THR A 248 6.62 -19.83 -3.49
N GLU A 249 6.42 -20.47 -4.65
CA GLU A 249 5.27 -20.23 -5.53
C GLU A 249 3.95 -20.51 -4.79
N SER A 250 3.10 -19.49 -4.66
CA SER A 250 1.77 -19.57 -4.06
C SER A 250 0.69 -19.77 -5.12
N PHE A 251 0.83 -19.13 -6.29
CA PHE A 251 -0.01 -19.39 -7.46
C PHE A 251 0.75 -19.13 -8.78
N ARG A 252 0.22 -19.71 -9.87
CA ARG A 252 0.63 -19.42 -11.25
C ARG A 252 -0.59 -19.38 -12.15
N THR A 253 -0.74 -18.30 -12.90
CA THR A 253 -1.91 -18.04 -13.74
C THR A 253 -1.49 -17.63 -15.15
N LEU A 254 -2.04 -18.29 -16.17
CA LEU A 254 -1.77 -17.97 -17.57
C LEU A 254 -2.59 -16.76 -18.00
N GLY A 255 -1.90 -15.67 -18.35
CA GLY A 255 -2.48 -14.45 -18.92
C GLY A 255 -2.81 -14.57 -20.40
N ALA A 256 -3.58 -13.59 -20.91
CA ALA A 256 -4.07 -13.57 -22.29
C ALA A 256 -3.07 -13.02 -23.34
N GLY A 257 -1.85 -12.67 -22.93
CA GLY A 257 -0.83 -12.02 -23.76
C GLY A 257 0.47 -11.77 -22.98
N SER A 258 1.45 -11.09 -23.58
CA SER A 258 2.70 -10.73 -22.89
C SER A 258 2.40 -9.65 -21.84
N VAL A 259 2.71 -9.91 -20.56
CA VAL A 259 2.38 -8.99 -19.46
C VAL A 259 3.33 -7.79 -19.46
N ASP A 260 2.82 -6.58 -19.71
CA ASP A 260 3.64 -5.35 -19.79
C ASP A 260 3.81 -4.68 -18.42
N GLY A 261 2.82 -4.82 -17.52
CA GLY A 261 2.88 -4.27 -16.17
C GLY A 261 1.78 -4.78 -15.22
N THR A 262 2.01 -4.58 -13.93
CA THR A 262 1.17 -5.05 -12.82
C THR A 262 0.97 -3.94 -11.78
N ALA A 263 -0.21 -3.88 -11.15
CA ALA A 263 -0.50 -3.08 -9.96
C ALA A 263 -1.38 -3.87 -8.98
N LEU A 264 -1.42 -3.45 -7.71
CA LEU A 264 -2.17 -4.09 -6.62
C LEU A 264 -3.15 -3.10 -5.97
N GLY A 265 -4.37 -3.53 -5.62
CA GLY A 265 -5.39 -2.69 -4.98
C GLY A 265 -6.58 -3.48 -4.39
N ASP A 266 -7.31 -2.88 -3.46
CA ASP A 266 -8.44 -3.48 -2.71
C ASP A 266 -9.74 -3.32 -3.54
N LEU A 267 -9.94 -4.18 -4.55
CA LEU A 267 -10.96 -3.98 -5.61
C LEU A 267 -12.39 -4.41 -5.18
N ASP A 268 -12.55 -5.34 -4.23
CA ASP A 268 -13.86 -5.86 -3.82
C ASP A 268 -14.28 -5.50 -2.38
N GLY A 269 -13.37 -4.89 -1.61
CA GLY A 269 -13.62 -4.43 -0.25
C GLY A 269 -13.61 -5.51 0.83
N ASP A 270 -13.27 -6.77 0.53
CA ASP A 270 -12.93 -7.76 1.57
C ASP A 270 -11.60 -7.43 2.27
N GLY A 271 -10.76 -6.67 1.58
CA GLY A 271 -9.48 -6.19 2.04
C GLY A 271 -8.31 -6.61 1.15
N ARG A 272 -8.41 -7.78 0.53
CA ARG A 272 -7.23 -8.38 -0.10
C ARG A 272 -6.84 -7.58 -1.33
N ASP A 273 -5.55 -7.50 -1.56
CA ASP A 273 -5.05 -6.81 -2.75
C ASP A 273 -5.28 -7.75 -3.93
N GLU A 274 -6.12 -7.36 -4.89
CA GLU A 274 -6.22 -8.00 -6.19
C GLU A 274 -5.00 -7.65 -7.06
N VAL A 275 -4.60 -8.58 -7.91
CA VAL A 275 -3.54 -8.38 -8.89
C VAL A 275 -4.14 -7.88 -10.20
N VAL A 276 -3.89 -6.62 -10.54
CA VAL A 276 -4.29 -6.00 -11.80
C VAL A 276 -3.16 -6.14 -12.81
N VAL A 277 -3.42 -6.84 -13.92
CA VAL A 277 -2.41 -7.25 -14.91
C VAL A 277 -2.75 -6.70 -16.29
N LEU A 278 -1.88 -5.87 -16.86
CA LEU A 278 -2.02 -5.36 -18.23
C LEU A 278 -1.23 -6.23 -19.20
N THR A 279 -1.92 -6.79 -20.20
CA THR A 279 -1.33 -7.64 -21.24
C THR A 279 -1.33 -6.96 -22.61
N ARG A 280 -0.17 -7.01 -23.27
CA ARG A 280 -0.05 -6.78 -24.72
C ARG A 280 -0.60 -8.02 -25.43
N GLY A 281 -1.53 -7.84 -26.36
CA GLY A 281 -2.10 -8.97 -27.10
C GLY A 281 -1.08 -9.61 -28.04
N GLY A 282 -1.07 -10.94 -28.12
CA GLY A 282 -0.12 -11.67 -28.97
C GLY A 282 1.19 -12.03 -28.24
N THR A 283 2.33 -11.91 -28.92
CA THR A 283 3.60 -12.49 -28.43
C THR A 283 4.79 -11.57 -28.69
N TYR A 284 5.51 -11.24 -27.62
CA TYR A 284 6.69 -10.35 -27.62
C TYR A 284 7.88 -11.11 -27.00
N ALA A 285 8.74 -11.69 -27.84
CA ALA A 285 9.91 -12.47 -27.45
C ALA A 285 11.13 -12.18 -28.35
N PRO A 286 12.36 -12.48 -27.94
CA PRO A 286 13.56 -12.30 -28.77
C PRO A 286 13.43 -12.95 -30.17
N GLY A 287 13.31 -12.10 -31.19
CA GLY A 287 13.15 -12.51 -32.59
C GLY A 287 11.72 -12.84 -33.04
N ILE A 288 10.71 -12.70 -32.17
CA ILE A 288 9.28 -12.90 -32.50
C ILE A 288 8.46 -11.74 -31.92
N THR A 289 7.82 -10.97 -32.78
CA THR A 289 6.88 -9.92 -32.37
C THR A 289 5.63 -10.01 -33.21
N THR A 290 4.53 -10.42 -32.57
CA THR A 290 3.21 -10.58 -33.21
C THR A 290 2.21 -9.76 -32.39
N PRO A 291 1.82 -8.55 -32.87
CA PRO A 291 0.83 -7.73 -32.20
C PRO A 291 -0.57 -8.34 -32.19
N GLY A 292 -1.38 -7.93 -31.22
CA GLY A 292 -2.75 -8.41 -31.03
C GLY A 292 -3.54 -7.54 -30.05
N ILE A 293 -4.82 -7.89 -29.85
CA ILE A 293 -5.71 -7.17 -28.93
C ILE A 293 -5.33 -7.51 -27.49
N GLY A 294 -4.95 -6.49 -26.71
CA GLY A 294 -4.55 -6.64 -25.31
C GLY A 294 -5.74 -6.80 -24.37
N GLY A 295 -5.46 -6.78 -23.08
CA GLY A 295 -6.49 -6.72 -22.04
C GLY A 295 -5.93 -6.45 -20.65
N VAL A 296 -6.75 -5.85 -19.80
CA VAL A 296 -6.49 -5.75 -18.35
C VAL A 296 -7.27 -6.86 -17.67
N THR A 297 -6.63 -7.58 -16.75
CA THR A 297 -7.23 -8.71 -16.02
C THR A 297 -6.99 -8.52 -14.53
N ALA A 298 -8.05 -8.61 -13.73
CA ALA A 298 -7.93 -8.73 -12.28
C ALA A 298 -7.86 -10.21 -11.88
N LEU A 299 -6.91 -10.54 -11.03
CA LEU A 299 -6.82 -11.82 -10.34
C LEU A 299 -7.06 -11.58 -8.85
N SER A 300 -7.79 -12.47 -8.20
CA SER A 300 -7.82 -12.47 -6.74
C SER A 300 -6.42 -12.72 -6.16
N SER A 301 -6.23 -12.38 -4.89
CA SER A 301 -5.04 -12.77 -4.12
C SER A 301 -4.63 -14.25 -4.25
N GLY A 302 -5.57 -15.17 -4.52
CA GLY A 302 -5.30 -16.58 -4.84
C GLY A 302 -5.02 -16.89 -6.33
N GLY A 303 -4.66 -15.88 -7.14
CA GLY A 303 -4.37 -15.99 -8.57
C GLY A 303 -5.57 -16.27 -9.48
N THR A 304 -6.80 -16.32 -8.95
CA THR A 304 -7.98 -16.70 -9.74
C THR A 304 -8.51 -15.50 -10.52
N VAL A 305 -8.65 -15.62 -11.85
CA VAL A 305 -9.23 -14.58 -12.71
C VAL A 305 -10.63 -14.19 -12.22
N LEU A 306 -10.82 -12.92 -11.89
CA LEU A 306 -12.10 -12.32 -11.54
C LEU A 306 -12.79 -11.80 -12.81
N TRP A 307 -12.10 -10.94 -13.55
CA TRP A 307 -12.59 -10.34 -14.80
C TRP A 307 -11.46 -10.02 -15.77
N THR A 308 -11.81 -9.80 -17.04
CA THR A 308 -10.92 -9.30 -18.10
C THR A 308 -11.64 -8.25 -18.94
N VAL A 309 -11.04 -7.07 -19.05
CA VAL A 309 -11.48 -5.95 -19.92
C VAL A 309 -10.62 -5.89 -21.17
N GLN A 310 -11.25 -5.70 -22.33
CA GLN A 310 -10.56 -5.45 -23.60
C GLN A 310 -11.20 -4.26 -24.33
N THR A 311 -10.40 -3.32 -24.84
CA THR A 311 -10.90 -2.14 -25.58
C THR A 311 -11.04 -2.41 -27.08
N GLY A 312 -10.32 -3.41 -27.59
CA GLY A 312 -10.13 -3.68 -29.02
C GLY A 312 -8.83 -3.11 -29.61
N ALA A 313 -8.09 -2.30 -28.85
CA ALA A 313 -6.75 -1.83 -29.22
C ALA A 313 -5.62 -2.77 -28.73
N GLU A 314 -4.39 -2.48 -29.14
CA GLU A 314 -3.20 -2.93 -28.41
C GLU A 314 -3.10 -2.11 -27.11
N LEU A 315 -2.79 -2.76 -25.99
CA LEU A 315 -2.47 -2.12 -24.71
C LEU A 315 -0.97 -2.24 -24.45
N ALA A 316 -0.42 -1.28 -23.71
CA ALA A 316 0.96 -1.29 -23.25
C ALA A 316 1.15 -0.40 -22.01
N GLY A 317 2.28 -0.58 -21.33
CA GLY A 317 2.58 0.08 -20.05
C GLY A 317 1.99 -0.63 -18.84
N ALA A 318 1.93 0.06 -17.71
CA ALA A 318 1.40 -0.48 -16.45
C ALA A 318 0.02 0.12 -16.13
N PRO A 319 -0.88 -0.66 -15.49
CA PRO A 319 -2.11 -0.11 -14.92
C PRO A 319 -1.79 0.66 -13.63
N THR A 320 -2.75 1.48 -13.17
CA THR A 320 -2.68 2.17 -11.87
C THR A 320 -3.95 1.88 -11.07
N THR A 321 -3.79 1.56 -9.80
CA THR A 321 -4.87 1.41 -8.79
C THR A 321 -4.96 2.65 -7.89
N GLY A 322 -6.16 3.02 -7.48
CA GLY A 322 -6.43 4.16 -6.60
C GLY A 322 -7.93 4.36 -6.33
N ASP A 323 -8.26 5.18 -5.32
CA ASP A 323 -9.64 5.46 -4.87
C ASP A 323 -10.18 6.64 -5.69
N PHE A 324 -10.51 6.39 -6.97
CA PHE A 324 -10.83 7.43 -7.96
C PHE A 324 -12.28 7.94 -7.82
N ASP A 325 -13.15 7.18 -7.17
CA ASP A 325 -14.52 7.53 -6.82
C ASP A 325 -14.65 8.08 -5.39
N GLY A 326 -13.77 7.74 -4.45
CA GLY A 326 -13.80 8.26 -3.07
C GLY A 326 -14.78 7.53 -2.14
N ASP A 327 -15.15 6.29 -2.46
CA ASP A 327 -15.93 5.42 -1.56
C ASP A 327 -15.05 4.59 -0.60
N GLY A 328 -13.74 4.47 -0.91
CA GLY A 328 -12.73 3.79 -0.10
C GLY A 328 -12.27 2.42 -0.63
N LEU A 329 -12.67 2.03 -1.84
CA LEU A 329 -12.08 0.93 -2.61
C LEU A 329 -10.95 1.43 -3.52
N ASP A 330 -10.35 0.54 -4.32
CA ASP A 330 -9.49 0.93 -5.44
C ASP A 330 -10.17 0.59 -6.80
N GLU A 331 -10.16 1.53 -7.74
CA GLU A 331 -10.49 1.33 -9.16
C GLU A 331 -9.22 1.29 -10.03
N VAL A 332 -9.37 0.99 -11.32
CA VAL A 332 -8.24 0.73 -12.24
C VAL A 332 -8.20 1.71 -13.42
N VAL A 333 -7.11 2.46 -13.56
CA VAL A 333 -6.78 3.27 -14.74
C VAL A 333 -5.76 2.57 -15.64
N PHE A 334 -5.99 2.59 -16.96
CA PHE A 334 -5.05 2.11 -17.97
C PHE A 334 -5.23 2.83 -19.32
N CYS A 335 -4.24 2.75 -20.22
CA CYS A 335 -4.24 3.50 -21.48
C CYS A 335 -3.94 2.64 -22.72
N GLU A 336 -4.51 3.03 -23.86
CA GLU A 336 -4.35 2.33 -25.15
C GLU A 336 -3.05 2.71 -25.87
N LEU A 337 -2.42 1.73 -26.54
CA LEU A 337 -1.32 1.96 -27.48
C LEU A 337 -1.86 2.31 -28.87
N ALA A 338 -2.69 3.35 -28.96
CA ALA A 338 -3.31 3.78 -30.21
C ALA A 338 -3.00 5.25 -30.54
N ARG A 339 -2.88 5.55 -31.84
CA ARG A 339 -2.55 6.89 -32.37
C ARG A 339 -3.53 8.00 -31.93
N ALA A 340 -4.77 7.61 -31.63
CA ALA A 340 -5.80 8.43 -31.03
C ALA A 340 -6.48 7.61 -29.91
N GLY A 341 -5.63 7.06 -29.02
CA GLY A 341 -6.03 6.15 -27.97
C GLY A 341 -6.64 6.86 -26.78
N LEU A 342 -7.44 6.13 -26.02
CA LEU A 342 -8.03 6.59 -24.77
C LEU A 342 -7.20 6.12 -23.57
N CYS A 343 -7.43 6.77 -22.43
CA CYS A 343 -7.25 6.14 -21.13
C CYS A 343 -8.63 5.83 -20.55
N HIS A 344 -8.77 4.69 -19.89
CA HIS A 344 -10.00 4.19 -19.31
C HIS A 344 -9.84 4.11 -17.80
N LEU A 345 -10.89 4.46 -17.06
CA LEU A 345 -11.07 4.15 -15.65
C LEU A 345 -12.19 3.11 -15.56
N VAL A 346 -11.90 1.96 -14.95
CA VAL A 346 -12.86 0.87 -14.70
C VAL A 346 -13.00 0.60 -13.21
N ASP A 347 -14.22 0.31 -12.80
CA ASP A 347 -14.65 -0.11 -11.46
C ASP A 347 -13.89 -1.37 -11.00
N GLY A 348 -13.91 -1.67 -9.70
CA GLY A 348 -13.33 -2.89 -9.11
C GLY A 348 -13.95 -4.19 -9.67
N ASP A 349 -15.18 -4.13 -10.23
CA ASP A 349 -15.81 -5.24 -10.97
C ASP A 349 -15.44 -5.32 -12.47
N GLY A 350 -14.64 -4.35 -12.96
CA GLY A 350 -14.20 -4.22 -14.35
C GLY A 350 -15.18 -3.47 -15.26
N THR A 351 -16.28 -2.91 -14.75
CA THR A 351 -17.18 -2.06 -15.57
C THR A 351 -16.59 -0.69 -15.87
N LEU A 352 -16.88 -0.15 -17.05
CA LEU A 352 -16.31 1.12 -17.50
C LEU A 352 -17.01 2.32 -16.85
N LEU A 353 -16.30 3.04 -15.98
CA LEU A 353 -16.78 4.27 -15.35
C LEU A 353 -16.65 5.46 -16.30
N THR A 354 -15.45 5.71 -16.84
CA THR A 354 -15.20 6.84 -17.74
C THR A 354 -13.97 6.65 -18.64
N SER A 355 -13.71 7.58 -19.55
CA SER A 355 -12.56 7.53 -20.46
C SER A 355 -12.12 8.92 -20.93
N ALA A 356 -10.82 9.16 -20.97
CA ALA A 356 -10.20 10.42 -21.36
C ALA A 356 -9.39 10.32 -22.66
N GLY A 357 -9.32 11.43 -23.39
CA GLY A 357 -8.62 11.56 -24.67
C GLY A 357 -9.55 11.98 -25.82
N PRO A 358 -9.24 11.63 -27.08
CA PRO A 358 -8.11 10.81 -27.51
C PRO A 358 -6.76 11.52 -27.40
N PHE A 359 -5.74 10.79 -26.94
CA PHE A 359 -4.36 11.23 -26.88
C PHE A 359 -3.49 10.54 -27.95
N PHE A 360 -2.33 11.11 -28.25
CA PHE A 360 -1.40 10.51 -29.22
C PHE A 360 -0.52 9.45 -28.55
N TYR A 361 -0.98 8.20 -28.61
CA TYR A 361 -0.38 7.03 -27.95
C TYR A 361 -0.16 7.22 -26.43
N PRO A 362 -1.25 7.27 -25.62
CA PRO A 362 -1.13 7.42 -24.17
C PRO A 362 -0.53 6.20 -23.47
N GLY A 363 -0.81 4.97 -23.94
CA GLY A 363 -0.18 3.74 -23.44
C GLY A 363 1.22 3.48 -24.01
N MET A 364 1.93 4.49 -24.54
CA MET A 364 3.29 4.32 -25.06
C MET A 364 4.35 4.66 -24.01
N ALA A 365 5.39 3.83 -23.95
CA ALA A 365 6.33 3.66 -22.84
C ALA A 365 5.75 2.86 -21.65
N ALA A 366 6.63 2.46 -20.74
CA ALA A 366 6.30 1.80 -19.48
C ALA A 366 5.73 2.81 -18.45
N SER A 367 4.81 3.66 -18.90
CA SER A 367 4.23 4.75 -18.10
C SER A 367 2.94 4.28 -17.44
N ALA A 368 2.98 4.09 -16.12
CA ALA A 368 1.76 4.11 -15.33
C ALA A 368 1.20 5.55 -15.31
N PRO A 369 -0.13 5.77 -15.42
CA PRO A 369 -0.75 7.03 -15.06
C PRO A 369 -0.46 7.38 -13.59
N THR A 370 -0.05 8.62 -13.31
CA THR A 370 0.27 9.07 -11.94
C THR A 370 -1.03 9.34 -11.18
N ALA A 371 -1.32 8.55 -10.13
CA ALA A 371 -2.47 8.78 -9.24
C ALA A 371 -2.13 9.68 -8.05
N LEU A 372 -3.04 10.63 -7.74
CA LEU A 372 -3.03 11.59 -6.62
C LEU A 372 -4.33 12.41 -6.63
N ASP A 373 -4.95 12.69 -5.48
CA ASP A 373 -5.93 13.80 -5.30
C ASP A 373 -5.33 15.16 -5.72
N LEU A 374 -5.78 15.74 -6.84
CA LEU A 374 -5.23 16.99 -7.41
C LEU A 374 -6.06 18.23 -7.11
N ASP A 375 -7.38 18.10 -6.90
CA ASP A 375 -8.30 19.22 -6.66
C ASP A 375 -8.75 19.40 -5.19
N GLY A 376 -8.52 18.38 -4.36
CA GLY A 376 -8.79 18.38 -2.92
C GLY A 376 -10.18 17.88 -2.52
N ASP A 377 -10.91 17.19 -3.41
CA ASP A 377 -12.22 16.61 -3.06
C ASP A 377 -12.15 15.31 -2.23
N GLY A 378 -11.00 14.64 -2.25
CA GLY A 378 -10.70 13.45 -1.44
C GLY A 378 -10.81 12.10 -2.17
N ALA A 379 -11.10 12.09 -3.47
CA ALA A 379 -10.75 10.98 -4.36
C ALA A 379 -9.38 11.21 -5.03
N ASP A 380 -8.72 10.15 -5.49
CA ASP A 380 -7.55 10.25 -6.36
C ASP A 380 -7.96 10.72 -7.78
N ASP A 381 -7.13 11.56 -8.40
CA ASP A 381 -7.17 11.91 -9.82
C ASP A 381 -5.99 11.24 -10.56
N TYR A 382 -5.94 11.31 -11.90
CA TYR A 382 -4.82 10.73 -12.67
C TYR A 382 -4.20 11.68 -13.70
N VAL A 383 -2.86 11.63 -13.80
CA VAL A 383 -2.07 12.37 -14.81
C VAL A 383 -1.55 11.42 -15.88
N VAL A 384 -1.80 11.78 -17.14
CA VAL A 384 -1.37 11.05 -18.34
C VAL A 384 -0.26 11.82 -19.05
N ALA A 385 0.92 11.21 -19.19
CA ALA A 385 2.06 11.74 -19.96
C ALA A 385 2.16 11.03 -21.32
N ALA A 386 1.35 11.43 -22.29
CA ALA A 386 1.25 10.75 -23.59
C ALA A 386 2.45 11.06 -24.51
N TRP A 387 2.86 10.07 -25.31
CA TRP A 387 4.06 10.14 -26.16
C TRP A 387 4.12 11.35 -27.08
N GLY A 388 2.97 11.82 -27.61
CA GLY A 388 2.88 13.02 -28.46
C GLY A 388 3.21 14.35 -27.77
N GLY A 389 3.62 14.34 -26.49
CA GLY A 389 3.88 15.55 -25.72
C GLY A 389 2.62 16.20 -25.15
N THR A 390 1.57 15.41 -24.90
CA THR A 390 0.39 15.88 -24.16
C THR A 390 0.51 15.42 -22.72
N LEU A 391 0.56 16.36 -21.77
CA LEU A 391 0.46 16.09 -20.33
C LEU A 391 -0.91 16.57 -19.86
N ALA A 392 -1.75 15.68 -19.34
CA ALA A 392 -3.11 16.01 -18.91
C ALA A 392 -3.46 15.40 -17.56
N ALA A 393 -4.04 16.20 -16.66
CA ALA A 393 -4.68 15.74 -15.44
C ALA A 393 -6.18 15.56 -15.68
N ILE A 394 -6.71 14.40 -15.27
CA ILE A 394 -8.10 14.00 -15.42
C ILE A 394 -8.66 13.70 -14.04
N SER A 395 -9.84 14.27 -13.75
CA SER A 395 -10.57 13.99 -12.52
C SER A 395 -10.97 12.52 -12.46
N GLY A 396 -10.67 11.82 -11.36
CA GLY A 396 -11.10 10.43 -11.15
C GLY A 396 -12.63 10.34 -11.18
N ARG A 397 -13.26 11.04 -10.23
CA ARG A 397 -14.70 11.08 -9.98
C ARG A 397 -15.58 11.45 -11.19
N THR A 398 -15.03 12.18 -12.17
CA THR A 398 -15.82 12.71 -13.30
C THR A 398 -15.29 12.38 -14.70
N GLY A 399 -14.02 11.95 -14.82
CA GLY A 399 -13.33 11.79 -16.11
C GLY A 399 -13.11 13.09 -16.89
N LEU A 400 -13.37 14.26 -16.29
CA LEU A 400 -13.17 15.56 -16.92
C LEU A 400 -11.71 16.01 -16.78
N THR A 401 -11.16 16.60 -17.84
CA THR A 401 -9.83 17.21 -17.80
C THR A 401 -9.80 18.40 -16.84
N LEU A 402 -8.98 18.30 -15.80
CA LEU A 402 -8.70 19.38 -14.84
C LEU A 402 -7.78 20.43 -15.50
N TRP A 403 -6.68 19.97 -16.10
CA TRP A 403 -5.76 20.79 -16.89
C TRP A 403 -5.03 19.94 -17.96
N GLN A 404 -4.53 20.60 -19.01
CA GLN A 404 -3.77 19.95 -20.09
C GLN A 404 -2.72 20.90 -20.68
N VAL A 405 -1.54 20.35 -20.98
CA VAL A 405 -0.38 21.06 -21.55
C VAL A 405 0.13 20.31 -22.77
N GLU A 406 0.23 21.01 -23.90
CA GLU A 406 0.85 20.49 -25.13
C GLU A 406 2.34 20.87 -25.17
N THR A 407 3.18 20.02 -24.59
CA THR A 407 4.63 20.22 -24.46
C THR A 407 5.37 20.06 -25.79
N TYR A 408 4.86 19.28 -26.74
CA TYR A 408 5.47 19.17 -28.07
C TYR A 408 5.39 20.49 -28.88
N PRO A 409 4.23 21.16 -29.04
CA PRO A 409 4.18 22.51 -29.63
C PRO A 409 4.92 23.61 -28.85
N LEU A 410 4.99 23.51 -27.51
CA LEU A 410 5.60 24.55 -26.66
C LEU A 410 7.13 24.42 -26.55
N TYR A 411 7.65 23.20 -26.47
CA TYR A 411 9.06 22.92 -26.14
C TYR A 411 9.75 21.93 -27.09
N GLY A 412 9.01 21.30 -28.01
CA GLY A 412 9.54 20.31 -28.96
C GLY A 412 9.73 18.90 -28.38
N GLU A 413 9.17 18.61 -27.20
CA GLU A 413 9.41 17.37 -26.45
C GLU A 413 8.33 16.30 -26.59
N LEU A 414 8.74 15.05 -26.39
CA LEU A 414 7.91 13.84 -26.39
C LEU A 414 8.10 13.14 -25.04
N PHE A 415 7.14 12.34 -24.56
CA PHE A 415 7.24 11.67 -23.26
C PHE A 415 7.39 10.15 -23.38
N PHE A 416 8.35 9.56 -22.67
CA PHE A 416 8.68 8.14 -22.80
C PHE A 416 9.23 7.58 -21.48
N GLY A 417 8.38 7.57 -20.46
CA GLY A 417 8.63 7.21 -19.07
C GLY A 417 7.53 7.80 -18.18
N HIS A 418 7.31 7.26 -16.98
CA HIS A 418 6.31 7.78 -16.04
C HIS A 418 6.68 9.19 -15.53
N SER A 419 5.67 9.93 -15.08
CA SER A 419 5.82 11.07 -14.17
C SER A 419 5.94 10.62 -12.72
N ALA A 420 6.46 11.47 -11.83
CA ALA A 420 6.42 11.27 -10.39
C ALA A 420 5.84 12.49 -9.66
N VAL A 421 5.23 12.24 -8.50
CA VAL A 421 4.76 13.26 -7.57
C VAL A 421 5.90 13.64 -6.62
N ALA A 422 6.33 14.90 -6.63
CA ALA A 422 7.40 15.42 -5.77
C ALA A 422 6.91 16.60 -4.92
N HIS A 423 7.35 16.69 -3.66
CA HIS A 423 7.18 17.89 -2.86
C HIS A 423 8.38 18.83 -3.08
N VAL A 424 8.17 19.93 -3.79
CA VAL A 424 9.24 20.85 -4.20
C VAL A 424 8.94 22.28 -3.76
N ALA A 425 9.87 22.88 -3.02
CA ALA A 425 9.79 24.27 -2.56
C ALA A 425 8.47 24.67 -1.85
N GLY A 426 7.77 23.71 -1.23
CA GLY A 426 6.49 23.93 -0.54
C GLY A 426 5.22 23.74 -1.39
N THR A 427 5.31 23.26 -2.64
CA THR A 427 4.15 22.80 -3.44
C THR A 427 4.32 21.34 -3.88
N THR A 428 3.23 20.74 -4.36
CA THR A 428 3.26 19.41 -5.00
C THR A 428 3.41 19.59 -6.50
N ALA A 429 4.37 18.88 -7.11
CA ALA A 429 4.66 18.96 -8.53
C ALA A 429 4.63 17.59 -9.22
N ILE A 430 4.18 17.59 -10.47
CA ILE A 430 4.34 16.50 -11.42
C ILE A 430 5.68 16.70 -12.13
N VAL A 431 6.60 15.77 -11.90
CA VAL A 431 7.97 15.80 -12.42
C VAL A 431 8.14 14.71 -13.48
N LEU A 432 8.69 15.06 -14.64
CA LEU A 432 8.92 14.11 -15.75
C LEU A 432 10.01 14.57 -16.72
N SER A 433 10.56 13.62 -17.49
CA SER A 433 11.63 13.88 -18.45
C SER A 433 11.16 13.72 -19.90
N GLY A 434 11.61 14.63 -20.76
CA GLY A 434 11.38 14.59 -22.20
C GLY A 434 12.36 13.68 -22.94
N TYR A 435 11.85 12.85 -23.84
CA TYR A 435 12.58 11.83 -24.59
C TYR A 435 13.52 12.39 -25.66
N ALA A 436 13.18 13.52 -26.28
CA ALA A 436 13.86 14.03 -27.47
C ALA A 436 15.17 14.76 -27.12
N THR A 437 15.21 15.47 -26.00
CA THR A 437 16.38 16.23 -25.52
C THR A 437 16.86 15.82 -24.13
N GLY A 438 16.09 15.01 -23.39
CA GLY A 438 16.38 14.66 -21.99
C GLY A 438 16.01 15.75 -21.00
N THR A 439 15.21 16.75 -21.40
CA THR A 439 14.88 17.91 -20.54
C THR A 439 13.95 17.49 -19.41
N LEU A 440 14.32 17.86 -18.18
CA LEU A 440 13.53 17.61 -16.98
C LEU A 440 12.55 18.77 -16.78
N TYR A 441 11.30 18.47 -16.46
CA TYR A 441 10.24 19.45 -16.19
C TYR A 441 9.62 19.19 -14.82
N ALA A 442 9.24 20.27 -14.13
CA ALA A 442 8.33 20.24 -13.00
C ALA A 442 7.11 21.14 -13.29
N PHE A 443 5.91 20.56 -13.26
CA PHE A 443 4.64 21.26 -13.38
C PHE A 443 3.92 21.24 -12.04
N ASP A 444 3.28 22.34 -11.66
CA ASP A 444 2.43 22.42 -10.46
C ASP A 444 1.26 21.44 -10.60
N ALA A 445 1.07 20.56 -9.62
CA ALA A 445 0.17 19.42 -9.76
C ALA A 445 -1.31 19.82 -9.86
N ALA A 446 -1.73 20.88 -9.16
CA ALA A 446 -3.12 21.34 -9.16
C ALA A 446 -3.50 22.15 -10.42
N SER A 447 -2.52 22.75 -11.12
CA SER A 447 -2.78 23.71 -12.21
C SER A 447 -2.15 23.37 -13.56
N GLY A 448 -1.21 22.41 -13.61
CA GLY A 448 -0.43 22.11 -14.82
C GLY A 448 0.52 23.25 -15.23
N THR A 449 0.74 24.25 -14.38
CA THR A 449 1.60 25.39 -14.73
C THR A 449 3.07 25.00 -14.58
N LEU A 450 3.92 25.36 -15.56
CA LEU A 450 5.35 25.05 -15.51
C LEU A 450 6.02 25.84 -14.37
N LEU A 451 6.55 25.14 -13.37
CA LEU A 451 7.32 25.72 -12.27
C LEU A 451 8.75 26.01 -12.72
N TRP A 452 9.42 24.99 -13.27
CA TRP A 452 10.77 25.08 -13.81
C TRP A 452 11.06 23.96 -14.82
N SER A 453 12.09 24.16 -15.65
CA SER A 453 12.62 23.14 -16.55
C SER A 453 14.14 23.21 -16.65
N VAL A 454 14.79 22.05 -16.72
CA VAL A 454 16.25 21.90 -16.74
C VAL A 454 16.66 21.23 -18.06
N PRO A 455 17.37 21.95 -18.96
CA PRO A 455 17.75 21.41 -20.27
C PRO A 455 18.54 20.11 -20.15
N GLY A 456 18.12 19.12 -20.93
CA GLY A 456 18.76 17.80 -20.96
C GLY A 456 20.16 17.82 -21.58
N THR A 457 20.95 16.81 -21.21
CA THR A 457 22.36 16.66 -21.62
C THR A 457 22.54 16.13 -23.04
N ALA A 458 21.47 15.77 -23.76
CA ALA A 458 21.55 15.16 -25.09
C ALA A 458 22.26 16.05 -26.13
N ALA A 459 22.09 17.37 -26.01
CA ALA A 459 22.77 18.36 -26.86
C ALA A 459 24.24 18.61 -26.50
N ILE A 460 24.73 18.06 -25.38
CA ILE A 460 26.07 18.29 -24.81
C ILE A 460 26.95 17.05 -24.97
N ASP A 461 26.47 15.89 -24.53
CA ASP A 461 27.23 14.62 -24.46
C ASP A 461 26.48 13.43 -25.10
N GLY A 462 25.26 13.64 -25.60
CA GLY A 462 24.42 12.61 -26.21
C GLY A 462 23.65 11.73 -25.21
N THR A 463 23.65 12.07 -23.91
CA THR A 463 22.86 11.35 -22.89
C THR A 463 21.41 11.85 -22.81
N ARG A 464 20.47 10.93 -22.62
CA ARG A 464 19.03 11.19 -22.56
C ARG A 464 18.34 10.17 -21.66
N THR A 465 17.11 10.43 -21.24
CA THR A 465 16.25 9.40 -20.62
C THR A 465 15.63 8.52 -21.72
N PHE A 466 15.34 7.25 -21.40
CA PHE A 466 14.78 6.30 -22.36
C PHE A 466 13.98 5.22 -21.63
N GLY A 467 12.66 5.37 -21.56
CA GLY A 467 11.77 4.45 -20.83
C GLY A 467 11.80 4.65 -19.31
N SER A 468 12.64 5.57 -18.82
CA SER A 468 12.87 5.87 -17.41
C SER A 468 12.04 7.08 -16.98
N GLY A 469 11.25 6.93 -15.92
CA GLY A 469 10.71 8.06 -15.16
C GLY A 469 11.60 8.43 -13.97
N PRO A 470 11.39 9.61 -13.36
CA PRO A 470 12.16 10.05 -12.19
C PRO A 470 11.74 9.29 -10.92
N ALA A 471 12.70 9.07 -10.03
CA ALA A 471 12.42 8.78 -8.61
C ALA A 471 12.64 10.04 -7.80
N VAL A 472 11.82 10.27 -6.76
CA VAL A 472 11.88 11.51 -5.96
C VAL A 472 11.82 11.24 -4.46
N ALA A 473 12.73 11.89 -3.73
CA ALA A 473 12.93 11.72 -2.29
C ALA A 473 13.78 12.85 -1.70
N ASP A 474 13.40 13.41 -0.56
CA ASP A 474 14.29 14.20 0.31
C ASP A 474 15.49 13.34 0.76
N LEU A 475 16.69 13.61 0.22
CA LEU A 475 17.91 12.83 0.45
C LEU A 475 18.79 13.38 1.60
N ASP A 476 18.63 14.65 2.01
CA ASP A 476 19.48 15.29 3.03
C ASP A 476 18.75 15.79 4.29
N GLY A 477 17.43 15.70 4.32
CA GLY A 477 16.57 15.97 5.47
C GLY A 477 16.07 17.42 5.57
N ASP A 478 16.07 18.19 4.49
CA ASP A 478 15.57 19.58 4.48
C ASP A 478 14.03 19.70 4.31
N GLY A 479 13.37 18.63 3.86
CA GLY A 479 11.93 18.55 3.65
C GLY A 479 11.45 18.88 2.23
N SER A 480 12.34 19.13 1.28
CA SER A 480 12.05 19.14 -0.17
C SER A 480 12.61 17.87 -0.83
N ASP A 481 11.93 17.32 -1.82
CA ASP A 481 12.42 16.15 -2.55
C ASP A 481 13.52 16.51 -3.58
N GLU A 482 14.59 15.69 -3.62
CA GLU A 482 15.46 15.58 -4.78
C GLU A 482 14.78 14.82 -5.92
N ILE A 483 15.26 15.07 -7.14
CA ILE A 483 14.83 14.39 -8.37
C ILE A 483 16.00 13.62 -8.97
N LEU A 484 15.82 12.30 -9.10
CA LEU A 484 16.80 11.37 -9.65
C LEU A 484 16.38 10.87 -11.02
N LEU A 485 17.29 10.95 -12.01
CA LEU A 485 17.12 10.36 -13.33
C LEU A 485 18.25 9.38 -13.64
N ALA A 486 17.89 8.24 -14.25
CA ALA A 486 18.82 7.39 -14.98
C ALA A 486 18.87 7.81 -16.45
N GLN A 487 20.07 7.93 -17.03
CA GLN A 487 20.29 8.45 -18.39
C GLN A 487 21.17 7.52 -19.22
N VAL A 488 20.73 7.21 -20.44
CA VAL A 488 21.44 6.41 -21.43
C VAL A 488 22.19 7.30 -22.43
N GLY A 489 23.35 6.86 -22.91
CA GLY A 489 24.11 7.57 -23.93
C GLY A 489 25.57 7.08 -24.02
N PRO A 490 26.48 7.87 -24.62
CA PRO A 490 27.91 7.56 -24.65
C PRO A 490 28.55 7.49 -23.25
N THR A 491 28.00 8.25 -22.30
CA THR A 491 28.39 8.28 -20.89
C THR A 491 27.14 8.03 -20.02
N PRO A 492 26.66 6.78 -19.91
CA PRO A 492 25.48 6.46 -19.10
C PRO A 492 25.70 6.92 -17.65
N GLN A 493 24.71 7.59 -17.06
CA GLN A 493 24.86 8.29 -15.79
C GLN A 493 23.55 8.36 -14.99
N VAL A 494 23.69 8.51 -13.68
CA VAL A 494 22.62 8.91 -12.76
C VAL A 494 22.82 10.39 -12.43
N THR A 495 21.76 11.19 -12.45
CA THR A 495 21.80 12.63 -12.14
C THR A 495 20.81 12.97 -11.03
N CYS A 496 21.24 13.78 -10.07
CA CYS A 496 20.43 14.27 -8.97
C CYS A 496 20.27 15.80 -9.06
N TYR A 497 19.03 16.27 -8.95
CA TYR A 497 18.65 17.69 -8.91
C TYR A 497 17.91 17.97 -7.60
N ASP A 498 18.09 19.15 -7.01
CA ASP A 498 17.24 19.60 -5.89
C ASP A 498 15.84 20.01 -6.38
N GLY A 499 14.92 20.29 -5.46
CA GLY A 499 13.55 20.75 -5.75
C GLY A 499 13.45 22.09 -6.52
N SER A 500 14.57 22.79 -6.76
CA SER A 500 14.62 23.98 -7.65
C SER A 500 15.03 23.65 -9.09
N GLY A 501 15.37 22.38 -9.37
CA GLY A 501 15.98 21.95 -10.63
C GLY A 501 17.49 22.19 -10.70
N THR A 502 18.17 22.53 -9.59
CA THR A 502 19.62 22.72 -9.59
C THR A 502 20.32 21.38 -9.44
N LEU A 503 21.22 21.05 -10.39
CA LEU A 503 21.99 19.80 -10.36
C LEU A 503 22.89 19.73 -9.12
N ARG A 504 22.59 18.79 -8.20
CA ARG A 504 23.40 18.49 -7.01
C ARG A 504 24.63 17.67 -7.38
N TRP A 505 24.43 16.56 -8.09
CA TRP A 505 25.50 15.65 -8.52
C TRP A 505 25.16 14.88 -9.78
N ARG A 506 26.18 14.30 -10.43
CA ARG A 506 26.04 13.30 -11.49
C ARG A 506 27.12 12.23 -11.39
N THR A 507 26.72 10.98 -11.63
CA THR A 507 27.59 9.81 -11.47
C THR A 507 27.50 8.95 -12.72
N ALA A 508 28.59 8.92 -13.48
CA ALA A 508 28.70 8.03 -14.63
C ALA A 508 28.85 6.56 -14.17
N LEU A 509 28.19 5.64 -14.88
CA LEU A 509 28.25 4.20 -14.67
C LEU A 509 28.80 3.52 -15.95
N PRO A 510 30.11 3.62 -16.25
CA PRO A 510 30.63 3.31 -17.58
C PRO A 510 30.35 1.88 -18.04
N GLY A 511 29.65 1.74 -19.17
CA GLY A 511 29.25 0.45 -19.73
C GLY A 511 27.92 -0.10 -19.22
N ALA A 512 27.25 0.56 -18.28
CA ALA A 512 25.87 0.23 -17.90
C ALA A 512 24.90 0.64 -19.02
N ASP A 513 23.96 -0.25 -19.37
CA ASP A 513 22.76 0.14 -20.11
C ASP A 513 21.67 0.49 -19.11
N LEU A 514 21.18 1.73 -19.14
CA LEU A 514 20.14 2.24 -18.23
C LEU A 514 18.76 2.35 -18.93
N SER A 515 18.60 1.74 -20.11
CA SER A 515 17.34 1.74 -20.86
C SER A 515 16.23 1.07 -20.06
N TRP A 516 15.08 1.72 -19.95
CA TRP A 516 13.90 1.29 -19.17
C TRP A 516 14.12 1.19 -17.65
N MET A 517 15.29 1.59 -17.14
CA MET A 517 15.60 1.53 -15.72
C MET A 517 15.22 2.86 -15.07
N SER A 518 14.40 2.84 -14.02
CA SER A 518 14.24 3.99 -13.11
C SER A 518 15.10 3.78 -11.87
N PRO A 519 15.56 4.86 -11.20
CA PRO A 519 16.14 4.74 -9.87
C PRO A 519 15.11 4.27 -8.85
N LEU A 520 15.62 3.74 -7.75
CA LEU A 520 14.92 3.44 -6.50
C LEU A 520 15.67 4.17 -5.38
N VAL A 521 14.97 4.78 -4.45
CA VAL A 521 15.56 5.38 -3.23
C VAL A 521 15.13 4.56 -2.04
N ALA A 522 16.09 3.99 -1.32
CA ALA A 522 15.82 3.24 -0.09
C ALA A 522 17.02 3.36 0.84
N ASP A 523 16.75 3.60 2.12
CA ASP A 523 17.75 3.58 3.19
C ASP A 523 17.92 2.13 3.66
N VAL A 524 19.00 1.49 3.17
CA VAL A 524 19.19 0.02 3.17
C VAL A 524 20.49 -0.42 3.82
N ASP A 525 21.30 0.52 4.30
CA ASP A 525 22.56 0.25 4.98
C ASP A 525 22.68 1.12 6.26
N PRO A 526 22.33 0.58 7.45
CA PRO A 526 22.40 1.32 8.71
C PRO A 526 23.81 1.75 9.14
N SER A 527 24.86 1.45 8.35
CA SER A 527 26.21 1.97 8.56
C SER A 527 26.51 3.26 7.80
N THR A 528 25.72 3.61 6.78
CA THR A 528 25.72 4.91 6.09
C THR A 528 24.71 5.87 6.72
N ALA A 529 24.51 7.04 6.12
CA ALA A 529 23.66 8.10 6.67
C ALA A 529 22.90 8.82 5.55
N GLY A 530 21.57 8.74 5.62
CA GLY A 530 20.68 9.12 4.52
C GLY A 530 20.51 7.98 3.52
N PRO A 531 19.41 7.96 2.74
CA PRO A 531 19.05 6.82 1.89
C PRO A 531 20.02 6.61 0.73
N GLU A 532 20.21 5.35 0.34
CA GLU A 532 20.92 4.97 -0.88
C GLU A 532 20.04 5.16 -2.13
N VAL A 533 20.72 5.41 -3.26
CA VAL A 533 20.13 5.40 -4.59
C VAL A 533 20.54 4.11 -5.30
N LEU A 534 19.54 3.30 -5.63
CA LEU A 534 19.64 1.99 -6.24
C LEU A 534 19.26 2.07 -7.72
N VAL A 535 20.13 1.58 -8.60
CA VAL A 535 19.89 1.59 -10.05
C VAL A 535 20.28 0.24 -10.63
N GLN A 536 19.29 -0.51 -11.10
CA GLN A 536 19.52 -1.67 -11.94
C GLN A 536 19.93 -1.21 -13.34
N SER A 537 20.73 -2.02 -14.04
CA SER A 537 21.03 -1.85 -15.45
C SER A 537 20.42 -2.98 -16.25
N ALA A 538 20.05 -2.69 -17.50
CA ALA A 538 19.51 -3.67 -18.44
C ALA A 538 20.50 -4.80 -18.76
N GLY A 539 21.78 -4.66 -18.37
CA GLY A 539 22.81 -5.70 -18.42
C GLY A 539 22.85 -6.66 -17.23
N GLY A 540 21.93 -6.57 -16.26
CA GLY A 540 21.91 -7.47 -15.09
C GLY A 540 22.94 -7.11 -14.00
N VAL A 541 23.35 -5.84 -13.92
CA VAL A 541 24.17 -5.30 -12.82
C VAL A 541 23.34 -4.29 -12.03
N LEU A 542 23.25 -4.49 -10.72
CA LEU A 542 22.63 -3.57 -9.77
C LEU A 542 23.72 -2.71 -9.12
N TYR A 543 23.53 -1.39 -9.14
CA TYR A 543 24.42 -0.41 -8.52
C TYR A 543 23.75 0.22 -7.29
N ARG A 544 24.53 0.45 -6.23
CA ARG A 544 24.14 1.19 -5.04
C ARG A 544 25.04 2.42 -4.90
N LEU A 545 24.42 3.60 -4.81
CA LEU A 545 25.07 4.90 -4.61
C LEU A 545 24.64 5.44 -3.23
N ASP A 546 25.49 6.20 -2.55
CA ASP A 546 25.06 7.00 -1.40
C ASP A 546 24.22 8.23 -1.82
N ALA A 547 23.63 8.94 -0.86
CA ALA A 547 22.89 10.19 -1.08
C ALA A 547 23.74 11.31 -1.75
N GLY A 548 25.08 11.22 -1.67
CA GLY A 548 26.03 12.09 -2.39
C GLY A 548 26.34 11.64 -3.83
N GLY A 549 25.76 10.52 -4.27
CA GLY A 549 25.92 9.93 -5.59
C GLY A 549 27.15 9.05 -5.76
N ALA A 550 27.97 8.81 -4.73
CA ALA A 550 29.14 7.96 -4.86
C ALA A 550 28.74 6.48 -4.86
N VAL A 551 29.23 5.70 -5.83
CA VAL A 551 28.94 4.24 -5.91
C VAL A 551 29.58 3.53 -4.71
N THR A 552 28.75 3.06 -3.77
CA THR A 552 29.18 2.33 -2.57
C THR A 552 29.24 0.82 -2.79
N GLY A 553 28.45 0.28 -3.74
CA GLY A 553 28.44 -1.14 -4.07
C GLY A 553 27.88 -1.45 -5.46
N SER A 554 28.18 -2.64 -5.96
CA SER A 554 27.48 -3.22 -7.11
C SER A 554 27.54 -4.75 -7.08
N THR A 555 26.48 -5.38 -7.60
CA THR A 555 26.41 -6.84 -7.75
C THR A 555 25.83 -7.20 -9.12
N SER A 556 26.10 -8.40 -9.62
CA SER A 556 25.52 -8.88 -10.87
C SER A 556 24.61 -10.08 -10.61
N ILE A 557 23.36 -9.94 -11.06
CA ILE A 557 22.30 -10.93 -10.88
C ILE A 557 22.14 -11.85 -12.10
N GLY A 558 23.06 -11.79 -13.06
CA GLY A 558 23.09 -12.68 -14.24
C GLY A 558 22.67 -12.01 -15.54
N LEU A 559 21.52 -12.42 -16.09
CA LEU A 559 21.11 -12.08 -17.45
C LEU A 559 20.50 -10.67 -17.58
N SER A 560 20.44 -10.19 -18.83
CA SER A 560 19.81 -8.90 -19.19
C SER A 560 18.35 -8.85 -18.72
N ALA A 561 18.00 -7.80 -17.97
CA ALA A 561 16.76 -7.72 -17.20
C ALA A 561 16.10 -6.35 -17.40
N TRP A 562 14.78 -6.29 -17.60
CA TRP A 562 14.05 -5.03 -17.84
C TRP A 562 13.16 -4.63 -16.65
N SER A 563 13.55 -5.03 -15.44
CA SER A 563 12.89 -4.69 -14.18
C SER A 563 13.60 -3.55 -13.44
N THR A 564 12.85 -2.58 -12.93
CA THR A 564 13.30 -1.78 -11.77
C THR A 564 13.22 -2.67 -10.51
N PRO A 565 14.14 -2.59 -9.54
CA PRO A 565 14.02 -3.32 -8.28
C PRO A 565 12.82 -2.85 -7.45
N SER A 566 12.37 -3.71 -6.54
CA SER A 566 11.45 -3.38 -5.46
C SER A 566 12.09 -3.74 -4.12
N VAL A 567 11.41 -3.46 -3.01
CA VAL A 567 11.94 -3.67 -1.66
C VAL A 567 10.96 -4.36 -0.71
N VAL A 568 11.50 -4.99 0.32
CA VAL A 568 10.78 -5.72 1.37
C VAL A 568 11.63 -5.74 2.64
N ASP A 569 11.03 -5.73 3.83
CA ASP A 569 11.75 -6.14 5.06
C ASP A 569 11.57 -7.65 5.22
N ALA A 570 12.59 -8.46 4.90
CA ALA A 570 12.46 -9.91 4.73
C ALA A 570 13.12 -10.77 5.83
N ASP A 571 13.84 -10.17 6.78
CA ASP A 571 14.25 -10.83 8.03
C ASP A 571 13.78 -10.12 9.32
N LEU A 572 13.13 -8.95 9.19
CA LEU A 572 12.52 -8.16 10.26
C LEU A 572 13.54 -7.40 11.13
N ASP A 573 14.72 -7.09 10.61
CA ASP A 573 15.68 -6.19 11.27
C ASP A 573 15.33 -4.69 11.11
N GLY A 574 14.41 -4.38 10.18
CA GLY A 574 13.91 -3.03 9.89
C GLY A 574 14.50 -2.37 8.65
N TRP A 575 15.47 -2.97 7.98
CA TRP A 575 16.12 -2.41 6.80
C TRP A 575 15.68 -3.17 5.52
N PRO A 576 15.42 -2.48 4.39
CA PRO A 576 14.84 -3.16 3.24
C PRO A 576 15.86 -4.04 2.48
N GLU A 577 15.53 -5.32 2.36
CA GLU A 577 15.98 -6.19 1.27
C GLU A 577 15.58 -5.63 -0.09
N LEU A 578 16.36 -6.00 -1.11
CA LEU A 578 16.09 -5.67 -2.50
C LEU A 578 15.56 -6.90 -3.23
N VAL A 579 14.37 -6.79 -3.82
CA VAL A 579 13.84 -7.78 -4.76
C VAL A 579 14.19 -7.33 -6.17
N THR A 580 14.82 -8.19 -6.96
CA THR A 580 15.23 -7.87 -8.33
C THR A 580 15.07 -9.07 -9.27
N GLY A 581 14.70 -8.79 -10.51
CA GLY A 581 14.41 -9.81 -11.52
C GLY A 581 15.51 -9.93 -12.58
N ASN A 582 15.63 -11.12 -13.15
CA ASN A 582 16.13 -11.35 -14.51
C ASN A 582 15.19 -12.36 -15.23
N PRO A 583 15.28 -12.56 -16.57
CA PRO A 583 14.37 -13.41 -17.33
C PRO A 583 14.31 -14.90 -16.94
N THR A 584 15.09 -15.35 -15.97
CA THR A 584 15.07 -16.72 -15.44
C THR A 584 14.91 -16.79 -13.93
N SER A 585 14.93 -15.68 -13.18
CA SER A 585 14.85 -15.72 -11.72
C SER A 585 14.45 -14.40 -11.06
N VAL A 586 13.69 -14.49 -9.97
CA VAL A 586 13.61 -13.45 -8.93
C VAL A 586 14.69 -13.71 -7.89
N VAL A 587 15.38 -12.66 -7.46
CA VAL A 587 16.48 -12.71 -6.49
C VAL A 587 16.19 -11.74 -5.34
N LEU A 588 16.38 -12.21 -4.12
CA LEU A 588 16.30 -11.42 -2.89
C LEU A 588 17.73 -11.13 -2.41
N LEU A 589 18.09 -9.85 -2.34
CA LEU A 589 19.42 -9.37 -1.95
C LEU A 589 19.36 -8.59 -0.64
N ASP A 590 20.27 -8.89 0.27
CA ASP A 590 20.58 -8.09 1.45
C ASP A 590 20.96 -6.65 1.05
N GLY A 591 20.27 -5.64 1.59
CA GLY A 591 20.43 -4.24 1.20
C GLY A 591 21.80 -3.64 1.54
N ALA A 592 22.36 -4.03 2.68
CA ALA A 592 23.62 -3.51 3.20
C ALA A 592 24.86 -4.11 2.50
N THR A 593 24.77 -5.34 2.00
CA THR A 593 25.90 -6.08 1.42
C THR A 593 25.75 -6.49 -0.03
N LEU A 594 24.54 -6.35 -0.61
CA LEU A 594 24.15 -6.83 -1.95
C LEU A 594 24.39 -8.34 -2.15
N THR A 595 24.32 -9.13 -1.08
CA THR A 595 24.48 -10.60 -1.11
C THR A 595 23.13 -11.33 -1.20
N GLU A 596 23.11 -12.48 -1.86
CA GLU A 596 21.89 -13.25 -2.10
C GLU A 596 21.36 -13.92 -0.82
N LYS A 597 20.24 -13.40 -0.30
CA LYS A 597 19.46 -13.98 0.80
C LYS A 597 18.52 -15.09 0.32
N GLY A 598 17.99 -14.98 -0.90
CA GLY A 598 17.03 -15.94 -1.48
C GLY A 598 16.87 -15.82 -2.99
N ARG A 599 16.27 -16.85 -3.60
CA ARG A 599 16.13 -17.00 -5.05
C ARG A 599 14.91 -17.84 -5.41
N PHE A 600 14.21 -17.45 -6.46
CA PHE A 600 13.23 -18.27 -7.17
C PHE A 600 13.64 -18.31 -8.65
N ASP A 601 13.99 -19.49 -9.16
CA ASP A 601 14.32 -19.69 -10.57
C ASP A 601 13.07 -20.18 -11.33
N ASP A 602 12.60 -19.41 -12.31
CA ASP A 602 11.41 -19.74 -13.09
C ASP A 602 11.76 -20.65 -14.29
N PRO A 603 11.16 -21.85 -14.41
CA PRO A 603 11.53 -22.81 -15.45
C PRO A 603 10.96 -22.48 -16.84
N ALA A 604 10.01 -21.55 -16.96
CA ALA A 604 9.43 -21.13 -18.24
C ALA A 604 10.21 -19.93 -18.83
N GLY A 605 10.65 -19.02 -17.95
CA GLY A 605 11.45 -17.85 -18.26
C GLY A 605 10.64 -16.72 -18.89
N GLY A 606 11.35 -15.62 -19.19
CA GLY A 606 10.80 -14.40 -19.76
C GLY A 606 10.26 -13.41 -18.71
N LEU A 607 10.66 -13.54 -17.44
CA LEU A 607 10.33 -12.57 -16.39
C LEU A 607 10.89 -11.18 -16.74
N TYR A 608 10.03 -10.16 -16.82
CA TYR A 608 10.45 -8.80 -17.21
C TYR A 608 9.92 -7.66 -16.32
N PRO A 609 8.63 -7.56 -16.00
CA PRO A 609 8.14 -6.46 -15.17
C PRO A 609 8.74 -6.50 -13.75
N ALA A 610 8.84 -5.33 -13.12
CA ALA A 610 9.25 -5.20 -11.73
C ALA A 610 8.33 -6.05 -10.82
N PRO A 611 8.88 -6.86 -9.90
CA PRO A 611 8.06 -7.61 -8.96
C PRO A 611 7.39 -6.64 -7.97
N VAL A 612 6.06 -6.60 -7.95
CA VAL A 612 5.30 -5.84 -6.95
C VAL A 612 5.18 -6.65 -5.65
N VAL A 613 5.10 -5.97 -4.51
CA VAL A 613 5.22 -6.56 -3.16
C VAL A 613 4.07 -6.10 -2.25
N SER A 614 3.35 -7.01 -1.60
CA SER A 614 2.29 -6.70 -0.62
C SER A 614 1.89 -7.94 0.19
N ASP A 615 1.19 -7.77 1.31
CA ASP A 615 0.48 -8.86 2.02
C ASP A 615 -0.84 -9.12 1.28
N LEU A 616 -0.75 -9.88 0.18
CA LEU A 616 -1.74 -9.90 -0.90
C LEU A 616 -3.06 -10.54 -0.44
N ASP A 617 -2.98 -11.71 0.20
CA ASP A 617 -4.15 -12.40 0.77
C ASP A 617 -4.49 -11.97 2.22
N ARG A 618 -3.80 -10.94 2.74
CA ARG A 618 -3.86 -10.47 4.13
C ARG A 618 -3.61 -11.56 5.19
N ASN A 619 -2.85 -12.63 4.89
CA ASN A 619 -2.50 -13.66 5.87
C ASN A 619 -1.42 -13.22 6.89
N GLY A 620 -0.74 -12.09 6.65
CA GLY A 620 0.40 -11.65 7.46
C GLY A 620 1.72 -12.24 6.98
N ALA A 621 1.86 -12.46 5.67
CA ALA A 621 3.11 -12.81 5.00
C ALA A 621 3.31 -11.88 3.80
N VAL A 622 4.55 -11.67 3.35
CA VAL A 622 4.78 -10.86 2.15
C VAL A 622 4.67 -11.71 0.90
N ASP A 623 3.73 -11.38 0.04
CA ASP A 623 3.67 -11.87 -1.32
C ASP A 623 4.38 -10.93 -2.31
N LEU A 624 4.87 -11.53 -3.38
CA LEU A 624 5.59 -10.89 -4.47
C LEU A 624 4.98 -11.40 -5.77
N VAL A 625 4.53 -10.49 -6.63
CA VAL A 625 3.96 -10.87 -7.94
C VAL A 625 4.87 -10.43 -9.06
N THR A 626 5.31 -11.39 -9.87
CA THR A 626 6.09 -11.19 -11.10
C THR A 626 5.37 -11.82 -12.29
N SER A 627 5.84 -11.57 -13.51
CA SER A 627 5.16 -12.00 -14.72
C SER A 627 6.08 -12.11 -15.93
N SER A 628 5.67 -12.89 -16.93
CA SER A 628 6.47 -13.23 -18.11
C SER A 628 5.91 -12.70 -19.43
N TRP A 629 6.80 -12.19 -20.29
CA TRP A 629 6.47 -11.89 -21.68
C TRP A 629 6.42 -13.14 -22.57
N TRP A 630 7.15 -14.21 -22.20
CA TRP A 630 7.37 -15.40 -23.06
C TRP A 630 6.42 -16.56 -22.74
N SER A 631 6.21 -16.86 -21.46
CA SER A 631 5.26 -17.89 -21.03
C SER A 631 3.84 -17.35 -20.89
N HIS A 632 3.70 -16.01 -20.87
CA HIS A 632 2.45 -15.28 -20.60
C HIS A 632 1.92 -15.48 -19.17
N GLU A 633 2.72 -16.03 -18.27
CA GLU A 633 2.30 -16.36 -16.90
C GLU A 633 2.48 -15.17 -15.94
N VAL A 634 1.60 -15.12 -14.95
CA VAL A 634 1.70 -14.33 -13.72
C VAL A 634 2.01 -15.31 -12.59
N VAL A 635 3.04 -15.01 -11.78
CA VAL A 635 3.55 -15.88 -10.73
C VAL A 635 3.49 -15.13 -9.40
N GLY A 636 2.73 -15.67 -8.45
CA GLY A 636 2.76 -15.26 -7.04
C GLY A 636 3.79 -16.07 -6.28
N LEU A 637 4.66 -15.39 -5.53
CA LEU A 637 5.63 -15.96 -4.60
C LEU A 637 5.36 -15.44 -3.20
N THR A 638 5.45 -16.27 -2.17
CA THR A 638 5.34 -15.85 -0.77
C THR A 638 6.70 -15.93 -0.08
N LEU A 639 7.04 -14.90 0.70
CA LEU A 639 8.05 -14.92 1.76
C LEU A 639 7.33 -15.15 3.10
N PRO A 640 7.71 -16.16 3.91
CA PRO A 640 6.99 -16.54 5.14
C PRO A 640 7.31 -15.63 6.34
N VAL A 641 7.23 -14.31 6.14
CA VAL A 641 7.44 -13.26 7.16
C VAL A 641 6.43 -12.11 6.96
N PRO A 642 5.87 -11.51 8.03
CA PRO A 642 4.96 -10.36 7.94
C PRO A 642 5.70 -9.08 7.51
N GLY A 643 5.17 -8.33 6.56
CA GLY A 643 5.77 -7.09 6.05
C GLY A 643 5.16 -5.81 6.63
N LEU A 644 5.99 -4.76 6.76
CA LEU A 644 5.52 -3.37 6.88
C LEU A 644 5.77 -2.55 5.59
N ILE A 645 6.65 -3.04 4.72
CA ILE A 645 7.01 -2.41 3.45
C ILE A 645 6.22 -3.08 2.33
N GLY A 646 5.39 -2.29 1.64
CA GLY A 646 4.68 -2.70 0.43
C GLY A 646 5.13 -1.87 -0.77
N TRP A 647 5.25 -2.51 -1.93
CA TRP A 647 5.71 -1.94 -3.20
C TRP A 647 4.68 -2.27 -4.29
N ARG A 648 3.49 -1.67 -4.16
CA ARG A 648 2.24 -2.12 -4.79
C ARG A 648 2.09 -1.83 -6.28
N ALA A 649 2.94 -0.99 -6.87
CA ALA A 649 2.82 -0.53 -8.25
C ALA A 649 4.20 -0.19 -8.85
N LEU A 650 4.22 0.31 -10.10
CA LEU A 650 5.39 0.98 -10.66
C LEU A 650 5.59 2.37 -10.02
N ALA A 651 6.81 2.91 -10.02
CA ALA A 651 7.06 4.27 -9.53
C ALA A 651 6.23 5.30 -10.30
N GLY A 652 5.74 6.34 -9.60
CA GLY A 652 5.15 7.52 -10.21
C GLY A 652 3.92 8.14 -9.54
N SER A 653 3.28 7.46 -8.58
CA SER A 653 2.09 7.98 -7.86
C SER A 653 2.43 8.60 -6.51
N ALA A 654 1.48 9.31 -5.89
CA ALA A 654 1.65 9.81 -4.52
C ALA A 654 1.74 8.68 -3.47
N ARG A 655 1.11 7.52 -3.77
CA ARG A 655 1.27 6.28 -3.00
C ARG A 655 2.64 5.61 -3.24
N HIS A 656 3.43 6.05 -4.23
CA HIS A 656 4.61 5.35 -4.70
C HIS A 656 5.60 6.22 -5.53
N THR A 657 6.38 7.09 -4.87
CA THR A 657 7.28 8.08 -5.53
C THR A 657 8.60 7.51 -6.06
N GLY A 658 8.83 6.20 -5.95
CA GLY A 658 10.14 5.58 -6.09
C GLY A 658 11.02 5.63 -4.82
N ARG A 659 10.47 6.12 -3.70
CA ARG A 659 11.10 6.11 -2.37
C ARG A 659 10.47 5.03 -1.46
N ALA A 660 11.31 4.26 -0.79
CA ALA A 660 10.94 3.41 0.33
C ALA A 660 11.25 4.07 1.69
N ALA A 661 10.49 3.71 2.72
CA ALA A 661 10.77 4.06 4.12
C ALA A 661 11.48 2.91 4.84
N SER A 662 12.39 3.25 5.77
CA SER A 662 13.24 2.33 6.54
C SER A 662 12.92 2.36 8.04
N GLY A 663 13.42 1.36 8.77
CA GLY A 663 13.40 1.28 10.23
C GLY A 663 12.02 1.49 10.85
N ALA A 664 11.95 2.21 11.95
CA ALA A 664 10.66 2.59 12.55
C ALA A 664 9.85 3.59 11.69
N GLY A 665 10.40 4.09 10.58
CA GLY A 665 9.71 4.87 9.56
C GLY A 665 8.86 4.02 8.62
N ALA A 666 9.28 2.78 8.31
CA ALA A 666 8.49 1.82 7.52
C ALA A 666 7.12 1.51 8.15
N ALA A 667 7.01 1.60 9.48
CA ALA A 667 5.77 1.45 10.23
C ALA A 667 4.83 2.68 10.19
N ALA A 668 5.18 3.75 9.47
CA ALA A 668 4.34 4.95 9.37
C ALA A 668 3.17 4.71 8.40
N GLY A 669 1.94 4.99 8.85
CA GLY A 669 0.71 4.74 8.06
C GLY A 669 0.20 3.29 8.15
N ALA A 670 1.09 2.31 8.33
CA ALA A 670 0.73 0.90 8.48
C ALA A 670 -0.31 0.65 9.60
N PRO A 671 -1.26 -0.30 9.41
CA PRO A 671 -2.31 -0.55 10.39
C PRO A 671 -1.71 -1.10 11.71
N PRO A 672 -2.21 -0.69 12.89
CA PRO A 672 -1.58 -1.01 14.18
C PRO A 672 -1.38 -2.51 14.45
N VAL A 673 -2.21 -3.35 13.84
CA VAL A 673 -2.17 -4.81 13.99
C VAL A 673 -1.05 -5.47 13.19
N ALA A 674 -0.72 -5.00 11.99
CA ALA A 674 0.44 -5.47 11.23
C ALA A 674 1.75 -5.15 11.97
N ILE A 675 1.89 -3.91 12.45
CA ILE A 675 3.06 -3.48 13.25
C ILE A 675 3.21 -4.35 14.51
N VAL A 676 2.10 -4.72 15.17
CA VAL A 676 2.13 -5.58 16.36
C VAL A 676 2.44 -7.04 16.02
N ASP A 677 2.07 -7.53 14.84
CA ASP A 677 2.40 -8.90 14.44
C ASP A 677 3.85 -9.05 13.98
N VAL A 678 4.40 -8.06 13.27
CA VAL A 678 5.85 -7.97 12.98
C VAL A 678 6.66 -7.99 14.28
N VAL A 679 6.28 -7.16 15.27
CA VAL A 679 6.89 -7.22 16.61
C VAL A 679 6.68 -8.57 17.29
N GLN A 680 5.52 -9.23 17.10
CA GLN A 680 5.26 -10.55 17.69
C GLN A 680 6.16 -11.63 17.08
N THR A 681 6.32 -11.64 15.76
CA THR A 681 7.17 -12.57 15.00
C THR A 681 8.65 -12.34 15.28
N LEU A 682 9.11 -11.08 15.30
CA LEU A 682 10.47 -10.72 15.70
C LEU A 682 10.79 -11.14 17.14
N LEU A 683 9.88 -10.91 18.09
CA LEU A 683 10.05 -11.40 19.46
C LEU A 683 9.94 -12.93 19.60
N ASN A 684 9.33 -13.64 18.63
CA ASN A 684 9.35 -15.10 18.57
C ASN A 684 10.69 -15.62 18.00
N GLN A 685 11.24 -14.99 16.95
CA GLN A 685 12.57 -15.29 16.41
C GLN A 685 13.65 -15.10 17.51
N ILE A 686 13.64 -13.95 18.19
CA ILE A 686 14.53 -13.64 19.33
C ILE A 686 14.38 -14.65 20.49
N ALA A 687 13.19 -15.23 20.67
CA ALA A 687 12.95 -16.25 21.69
C ALA A 687 13.39 -17.66 21.25
N ALA A 688 13.66 -17.88 19.96
CA ALA A 688 14.11 -19.13 19.37
C ALA A 688 15.62 -19.14 19.03
N ASP A 689 16.26 -17.97 18.91
CA ASP A 689 17.70 -17.85 18.62
C ASP A 689 18.57 -18.46 19.75
N PRO A 690 19.41 -19.47 19.46
CA PRO A 690 20.32 -20.06 20.44
C PRO A 690 21.42 -19.11 20.96
N ALA A 691 21.67 -17.96 20.31
CA ALA A 691 22.57 -16.92 20.82
C ALA A 691 21.93 -16.04 21.91
N VAL A 692 20.60 -16.00 21.98
CA VAL A 692 19.84 -15.20 22.96
C VAL A 692 19.53 -16.06 24.20
N PRO A 693 19.80 -15.58 25.44
CA PRO A 693 19.47 -16.35 26.63
C PRO A 693 17.96 -16.65 26.75
N ALA A 694 17.61 -17.92 26.95
CA ALA A 694 16.22 -18.37 27.01
C ALA A 694 15.38 -17.57 28.02
N GLY A 695 14.27 -16.99 27.55
CA GLY A 695 13.35 -16.18 28.34
C GLY A 695 13.58 -14.66 28.28
N THR A 696 14.65 -14.18 27.63
CA THR A 696 15.07 -12.76 27.56
C THR A 696 13.92 -11.79 27.20
N VAL A 697 13.07 -12.15 26.23
CA VAL A 697 11.94 -11.30 25.77
C VAL A 697 10.55 -11.78 26.22
N SER A 698 10.44 -12.87 26.99
CA SER A 698 9.14 -13.49 27.31
C SER A 698 8.19 -12.60 28.12
N ALA A 699 8.70 -11.57 28.80
CA ALA A 699 7.89 -10.56 29.47
C ALA A 699 7.21 -9.61 28.47
N SER A 700 7.95 -9.11 27.47
CA SER A 700 7.47 -8.24 26.40
C SER A 700 6.52 -8.95 25.46
N LEU A 701 6.90 -10.14 24.97
CA LEU A 701 6.08 -11.00 24.10
C LEU A 701 4.70 -11.29 24.72
N LYS A 702 4.65 -11.51 26.04
CA LYS A 702 3.41 -11.71 26.83
C LYS A 702 2.54 -10.44 27.00
N GLN A 703 3.01 -9.28 26.57
CA GLN A 703 2.21 -8.05 26.49
C GLN A 703 1.88 -7.69 25.03
N VAL A 704 2.79 -7.94 24.09
CA VAL A 704 2.55 -7.83 22.63
C VAL A 704 1.40 -8.75 22.23
N GLY A 705 1.45 -10.05 22.58
CA GLY A 705 0.35 -11.01 22.37
C GLY A 705 -0.92 -10.75 23.20
N LYS A 706 -0.99 -9.65 23.95
CA LYS A 706 -2.25 -9.09 24.50
C LYS A 706 -2.71 -7.84 23.76
N ALA A 707 -1.78 -6.99 23.32
CA ALA A 707 -2.09 -5.91 22.39
C ALA A 707 -2.73 -6.50 21.12
N PHE A 708 -2.09 -7.50 20.50
CA PHE A 708 -2.61 -8.26 19.35
C PHE A 708 -4.01 -8.82 19.64
N LYS A 709 -4.19 -9.50 20.79
CA LYS A 709 -5.49 -10.09 21.15
C LYS A 709 -6.57 -9.07 21.52
N ASP A 710 -6.24 -7.82 21.84
CA ASP A 710 -7.22 -6.73 21.97
C ASP A 710 -7.47 -6.00 20.64
N LEU A 711 -6.48 -5.94 19.73
CA LEU A 711 -6.57 -5.40 18.36
C LEU A 711 -7.61 -6.18 17.55
N VAL A 712 -7.41 -7.49 17.37
CA VAL A 712 -8.32 -8.40 16.62
C VAL A 712 -9.73 -8.54 17.26
N LYS A 713 -10.02 -7.82 18.36
CA LYS A 713 -11.34 -7.87 19.03
C LYS A 713 -12.09 -6.54 18.93
N GLY A 714 -11.76 -5.74 17.91
CA GLY A 714 -12.40 -4.48 17.55
C GLY A 714 -11.77 -3.23 18.19
N ASP A 715 -10.68 -3.39 18.94
CA ASP A 715 -10.00 -2.41 19.77
C ASP A 715 -10.56 -2.09 21.17
N LYS A 716 -9.61 -1.97 22.10
CA LYS A 716 -9.70 -1.09 23.27
C LYS A 716 -8.45 -0.22 23.26
N PRO A 717 -8.42 0.94 22.56
CA PRO A 717 -7.18 1.66 22.26
C PRO A 717 -6.33 1.99 23.51
N ALA A 718 -6.98 2.42 24.60
CA ALA A 718 -6.31 2.70 25.87
C ALA A 718 -5.72 1.45 26.60
N ASP A 719 -6.24 0.25 26.33
CA ASP A 719 -5.68 -1.01 26.82
C ASP A 719 -4.55 -1.52 25.90
N ILE A 720 -4.69 -1.41 24.57
CA ILE A 720 -3.67 -1.79 23.57
C ILE A 720 -2.38 -0.99 23.79
N VAL A 721 -2.47 0.34 23.77
CA VAL A 721 -1.38 1.25 24.14
C VAL A 721 -0.93 0.99 25.59
N GLY A 722 -1.88 0.62 26.45
CA GLY A 722 -1.62 0.20 27.83
C GLY A 722 -0.91 -1.15 27.98
N HIS A 723 -0.81 -1.98 26.94
CA HIS A 723 -0.07 -3.24 26.87
C HIS A 723 1.28 -3.05 26.18
N LEU A 724 1.33 -2.33 25.07
CA LEU A 724 2.58 -1.96 24.38
C LEU A 724 3.52 -1.15 25.29
N ASN A 725 3.00 -0.21 26.10
CA ASN A 725 3.81 0.50 27.11
C ASN A 725 4.40 -0.44 28.20
N LYS A 726 3.75 -1.57 28.49
CA LYS A 726 4.31 -2.61 29.39
C LYS A 726 5.34 -3.47 28.65
N ALA A 727 5.16 -3.68 27.34
CA ALA A 727 6.06 -4.47 26.52
C ALA A 727 7.43 -3.77 26.37
N ILE A 728 7.44 -2.49 25.99
CA ILE A 728 8.65 -1.64 25.98
C ILE A 728 9.25 -1.58 27.39
N GLY A 729 8.42 -1.30 28.42
CA GLY A 729 8.85 -1.28 29.82
C GLY A 729 9.26 -2.65 30.43
N THR A 730 9.30 -3.72 29.63
CA THR A 730 9.89 -5.02 30.00
C THR A 730 10.89 -5.55 28.98
N LEU A 731 11.20 -4.79 27.92
CA LEU A 731 12.20 -5.13 26.92
C LEU A 731 13.60 -4.88 27.52
N PRO A 732 14.57 -5.79 27.34
CA PRO A 732 15.97 -5.52 27.67
C PRO A 732 16.52 -4.32 26.89
N ALA A 733 17.41 -3.54 27.49
CA ALA A 733 18.07 -2.41 26.83
C ALA A 733 19.12 -2.82 25.78
N SER A 734 19.46 -4.10 25.71
CA SER A 734 20.23 -4.72 24.64
C SER A 734 19.87 -6.19 24.51
N ILE A 735 19.86 -6.70 23.27
CA ILE A 735 19.58 -8.09 22.93
C ILE A 735 20.74 -8.53 22.00
N PRO A 736 21.40 -9.68 22.24
CA PRO A 736 22.48 -10.14 21.36
C PRO A 736 21.95 -10.36 19.93
N GLY A 737 22.47 -9.60 18.96
CA GLY A 737 22.08 -9.73 17.55
C GLY A 737 20.89 -8.87 17.09
N TYR A 738 20.21 -8.13 17.98
CA TYR A 738 18.98 -7.40 17.63
C TYR A 738 18.92 -6.00 18.26
N ASP A 739 18.43 -5.00 17.53
CA ASP A 739 18.24 -3.66 18.09
C ASP A 739 16.95 -3.55 18.93
N ALA A 740 17.13 -3.44 20.25
CA ALA A 740 16.05 -3.16 21.19
C ALA A 740 15.43 -1.77 21.01
N GLY A 741 16.17 -0.81 20.41
CA GLY A 741 15.69 0.52 20.06
C GLY A 741 14.62 0.47 18.97
N PHE A 742 14.92 -0.14 17.83
CA PHE A 742 14.00 -0.42 16.73
C PHE A 742 12.73 -1.15 17.22
N ILE A 743 12.89 -2.25 17.97
CA ILE A 743 11.75 -3.02 18.51
C ILE A 743 10.86 -2.15 19.42
N ALA A 744 11.46 -1.28 20.24
CA ALA A 744 10.71 -0.30 21.04
C ALA A 744 10.06 0.79 20.17
N GLY A 745 10.70 1.21 19.08
CA GLY A 745 10.19 2.11 18.06
C GLY A 745 8.92 1.57 17.39
N LEU A 746 8.94 0.33 16.88
CA LEU A 746 7.76 -0.33 16.31
C LEU A 746 6.60 -0.40 17.32
N MET A 747 6.88 -0.81 18.57
CA MET A 747 5.86 -0.83 19.63
C MET A 747 5.30 0.55 19.96
N ALA A 748 6.08 1.62 19.79
CA ALA A 748 5.60 2.99 19.91
C ALA A 748 4.77 3.40 18.69
N GLN A 749 5.19 3.11 17.45
CA GLN A 749 4.43 3.39 16.23
C GLN A 749 3.05 2.73 16.25
N ALA A 750 2.97 1.44 16.57
CA ALA A 750 1.70 0.73 16.77
C ALA A 750 0.77 1.43 17.76
N ALA A 751 1.33 1.97 18.85
CA ALA A 751 0.57 2.70 19.86
C ALA A 751 0.16 4.12 19.45
N LEU A 752 0.97 4.80 18.63
CA LEU A 752 0.66 6.11 18.05
C LEU A 752 -0.42 5.97 16.96
N ALA A 753 -0.33 4.95 16.11
CA ALA A 753 -1.35 4.60 15.11
C ALA A 753 -2.67 4.18 15.80
N SER A 754 -2.62 3.37 16.87
CA SER A 754 -3.79 3.05 17.71
C SER A 754 -4.47 4.30 18.30
N LEU A 755 -3.69 5.34 18.62
CA LEU A 755 -4.22 6.62 19.10
C LEU A 755 -4.76 7.49 17.95
N GLN A 756 -4.10 7.52 16.79
CA GLN A 756 -4.58 8.23 15.59
C GLN A 756 -5.97 7.72 15.21
N GLY A 757 -6.13 6.42 14.97
CA GLY A 757 -7.44 5.83 14.65
C GLY A 757 -8.50 6.10 15.71
N PHE A 758 -8.15 6.14 17.00
CA PHE A 758 -9.10 6.50 18.05
C PHE A 758 -9.45 8.01 18.07
N ILE A 759 -8.51 8.88 17.71
CA ILE A 759 -8.75 10.31 17.51
C ILE A 759 -9.68 10.55 16.32
N ASP A 760 -9.55 9.79 15.24
CA ASP A 760 -10.34 10.01 14.03
C ASP A 760 -11.76 9.46 14.17
N ARG A 761 -11.94 8.29 14.80
CA ARG A 761 -13.25 7.84 15.29
C ARG A 761 -13.90 8.89 16.21
N ALA A 762 -13.14 9.47 17.14
CA ALA A 762 -13.64 10.54 18.00
C ALA A 762 -13.91 11.87 17.26
N THR A 763 -13.20 12.14 16.16
CA THR A 763 -13.38 13.30 15.28
C THR A 763 -14.70 13.19 14.50
N ALA A 764 -14.97 12.04 13.89
CA ALA A 764 -16.20 11.79 13.15
C ALA A 764 -17.45 11.90 14.04
N ILE A 765 -17.34 11.55 15.33
CA ILE A 765 -18.46 11.51 16.28
C ILE A 765 -18.66 12.81 17.07
N MET A 766 -17.58 13.50 17.47
CA MET A 766 -17.67 14.72 18.30
C MET A 766 -17.29 16.01 17.56
N GLY A 767 -16.83 15.90 16.31
CA GLY A 767 -16.30 17.01 15.52
C GLY A 767 -14.84 17.33 15.87
N ALA A 768 -14.07 17.78 14.86
CA ALA A 768 -12.66 18.17 15.01
C ALA A 768 -12.43 19.31 16.03
N SER A 769 -13.47 20.05 16.39
CA SER A 769 -13.47 21.18 17.31
C SER A 769 -13.85 20.84 18.75
N ASP A 770 -14.20 19.58 19.11
CA ASP A 770 -14.39 19.22 20.52
C ASP A 770 -13.05 19.33 21.28
N PRO A 771 -13.01 19.99 22.46
CA PRO A 771 -11.77 20.19 23.21
C PRO A 771 -11.01 18.90 23.59
N ALA A 772 -11.68 17.75 23.67
CA ALA A 772 -11.03 16.46 23.91
C ALA A 772 -10.33 15.92 22.65
N VAL A 773 -10.92 16.11 21.47
CA VAL A 773 -10.29 15.75 20.18
C VAL A 773 -9.07 16.64 19.94
N ALA A 774 -9.22 17.96 20.11
CA ALA A 774 -8.11 18.91 19.98
C ALA A 774 -6.97 18.62 20.97
N GLN A 775 -7.28 18.29 22.24
CA GLN A 775 -6.27 17.91 23.23
C GLN A 775 -5.60 16.57 22.91
N ALA A 776 -6.33 15.60 22.35
CA ALA A 776 -5.76 14.32 21.94
C ALA A 776 -4.83 14.48 20.72
N ARG A 777 -5.23 15.28 19.71
CA ARG A 777 -4.40 15.64 18.54
C ARG A 777 -3.09 16.32 18.95
N ALA A 778 -3.15 17.31 19.84
CA ALA A 778 -1.94 17.96 20.38
C ALA A 778 -0.99 16.95 21.05
N ARG A 779 -1.51 16.05 21.91
CA ARG A 779 -0.72 15.00 22.55
C ARG A 779 -0.18 13.95 21.58
N LEU A 780 -0.85 13.68 20.47
CA LEU A 780 -0.32 12.80 19.43
C LEU A 780 0.86 13.46 18.69
N ALA A 781 0.81 14.78 18.47
CA ALA A 781 1.96 15.54 17.97
C ALA A 781 3.13 15.53 18.98
N ASP A 782 2.86 15.77 20.27
CA ASP A 782 3.87 15.63 21.34
C ASP A 782 4.50 14.22 21.36
N ALA A 783 3.69 13.18 21.16
CA ALA A 783 4.16 11.79 21.13
C ALA A 783 4.98 11.47 19.87
N ARG A 784 4.57 11.95 18.69
CA ARG A 784 5.35 11.85 17.44
C ARG A 784 6.71 12.54 17.57
N ALA A 785 6.74 13.74 18.15
CA ALA A 785 7.98 14.47 18.41
C ALA A 785 8.91 13.74 19.41
N ALA A 786 8.36 13.12 20.45
CA ALA A 786 9.15 12.30 21.38
C ALA A 786 9.74 11.05 20.69
N LEU A 787 8.99 10.40 19.81
CA LEU A 787 9.47 9.24 19.06
C LEU A 787 10.57 9.63 18.06
N ALA A 788 10.39 10.72 17.32
CA ALA A 788 11.40 11.27 16.41
C ALA A 788 12.68 11.74 17.13
N ALA A 789 12.58 12.09 18.42
CA ALA A 789 13.73 12.39 19.29
C ALA A 789 14.38 11.14 19.92
N GLY A 790 13.98 9.93 19.53
CA GLY A 790 14.53 8.67 20.04
C GLY A 790 13.99 8.22 21.40
N ASP A 791 12.86 8.75 21.88
CA ASP A 791 12.21 8.34 23.13
C ASP A 791 10.87 7.60 22.89
N PRO A 792 10.90 6.31 22.47
CA PRO A 792 9.68 5.52 22.29
C PRO A 792 8.91 5.29 23.61
N GLN A 793 9.59 5.32 24.76
CA GLN A 793 8.96 5.10 26.07
C GLN A 793 8.23 6.36 26.58
N GLY A 794 8.74 7.56 26.28
CA GLY A 794 8.05 8.83 26.46
C GLY A 794 6.88 8.98 25.50
N ALA A 795 7.11 8.73 24.21
CA ALA A 795 6.07 8.75 23.16
C ALA A 795 4.86 7.89 23.55
N ILE A 796 5.09 6.63 23.92
CA ILE A 796 4.01 5.72 24.29
C ILE A 796 3.33 6.10 25.62
N ALA A 797 4.06 6.71 26.57
CA ALA A 797 3.48 7.18 27.82
C ALA A 797 2.53 8.38 27.60
N ILE A 798 2.89 9.30 26.69
CA ILE A 798 2.03 10.40 26.24
C ILE A 798 0.79 9.83 25.54
N ALA A 799 0.97 8.93 24.57
CA ALA A 799 -0.12 8.33 23.81
C ALA A 799 -1.12 7.58 24.73
N ARG A 800 -0.60 6.86 25.73
CA ARG A 800 -1.40 6.14 26.73
C ARG A 800 -2.24 7.09 27.59
N GLN A 801 -1.74 8.27 27.91
CA GLN A 801 -2.46 9.27 28.70
C GLN A 801 -3.48 10.02 27.83
N ALA A 802 -3.18 10.28 26.55
CA ALA A 802 -4.14 10.79 25.56
C ALA A 802 -5.34 9.83 25.40
N SER A 803 -5.08 8.56 25.09
CA SER A 803 -6.13 7.53 24.90
C SER A 803 -7.08 7.45 26.10
N LYS A 804 -6.52 7.39 27.33
CA LYS A 804 -7.31 7.33 28.57
C LYS A 804 -8.12 8.59 28.86
N ASP A 805 -7.65 9.77 28.46
CA ASP A 805 -8.38 11.01 28.71
C ASP A 805 -9.47 11.25 27.66
N LEU A 806 -9.23 10.86 26.40
CA LEU A 806 -10.23 10.85 25.34
C LEU A 806 -11.38 9.86 25.66
N GLU A 807 -11.06 8.63 26.08
CA GLU A 807 -12.05 7.63 26.50
C GLU A 807 -13.00 8.11 27.61
N LYS A 808 -12.51 8.92 28.56
CA LYS A 808 -13.35 9.49 29.64
C LYS A 808 -14.32 10.56 29.16
N LYS A 809 -14.06 11.16 27.98
CA LYS A 809 -14.77 12.31 27.40
C LYS A 809 -15.75 11.90 26.30
N LEU A 810 -15.46 10.78 25.63
CA LEU A 810 -16.33 10.12 24.68
C LEU A 810 -17.49 9.47 25.43
N LYS A 811 -18.64 10.14 25.41
CA LYS A 811 -19.89 9.75 26.06
C LYS A 811 -21.04 10.20 25.20
N TYR A 812 -22.18 9.52 25.26
CA TYR A 812 -23.32 9.87 24.43
C TYR A 812 -23.92 11.22 24.86
N ARG A 813 -23.97 12.20 23.94
CA ARG A 813 -24.46 13.57 24.20
C ARG A 813 -25.78 13.93 23.51
N GLY A 814 -26.29 13.06 22.63
CA GLY A 814 -27.58 13.23 21.96
C GLY A 814 -27.54 12.91 20.46
N ASP A 815 -26.43 13.19 19.81
CA ASP A 815 -26.12 12.77 18.44
C ASP A 815 -24.73 12.13 18.42
N PHE A 816 -24.62 10.95 17.81
CA PHE A 816 -23.41 10.14 17.61
C PHE A 816 -23.29 9.62 16.16
N CYS A 817 -24.17 10.06 15.23
CA CYS A 817 -24.12 9.67 13.83
C CYS A 817 -23.01 10.47 13.12
N PRO A 818 -21.95 9.83 12.57
CA PRO A 818 -20.91 10.56 11.84
C PRO A 818 -21.45 11.15 10.54
N VAL A 819 -20.83 12.23 10.07
CA VAL A 819 -21.14 12.83 8.75
C VAL A 819 -20.39 12.09 7.63
N THR A 820 -19.12 11.77 7.87
CA THR A 820 -18.25 10.91 7.03
C THR A 820 -17.28 10.13 7.93
N SER A 821 -16.87 8.92 7.55
CA SER A 821 -15.79 8.17 8.20
C SER A 821 -15.39 6.93 7.40
N ALA A 822 -14.08 6.71 7.23
CA ALA A 822 -13.50 5.48 6.69
C ALA A 822 -13.44 4.30 7.71
N ASP A 823 -14.09 4.42 8.87
CA ASP A 823 -14.25 3.30 9.81
C ASP A 823 -15.60 2.59 9.53
N PRO A 824 -15.60 1.38 8.93
CA PRO A 824 -16.83 0.68 8.53
C PRO A 824 -17.71 0.26 9.72
N SER A 825 -17.24 0.40 10.95
CA SER A 825 -18.03 0.17 12.16
C SER A 825 -18.90 1.39 12.56
N LEU A 826 -18.55 2.62 12.16
CA LEU A 826 -19.26 3.83 12.61
C LEU A 826 -20.60 4.12 11.90
N PRO A 827 -20.86 3.77 10.62
CA PRO A 827 -22.20 3.91 10.02
C PRO A 827 -23.31 3.25 10.86
N TRP A 828 -22.99 2.19 11.60
CA TRP A 828 -23.91 1.49 12.49
C TRP A 828 -24.28 2.27 13.76
N LEU A 829 -23.55 3.35 14.10
CA LEU A 829 -23.99 4.32 15.11
C LEU A 829 -25.27 5.05 14.67
N CYS A 830 -25.39 5.42 13.40
CA CYS A 830 -26.59 6.08 12.87
C CYS A 830 -27.81 5.16 13.01
N ARG A 831 -27.68 3.87 12.66
CA ARG A 831 -28.78 2.89 12.82
C ARG A 831 -29.10 2.56 14.28
N LEU A 832 -28.11 2.46 15.17
CA LEU A 832 -28.35 2.34 16.62
C LEU A 832 -29.03 3.60 17.21
N GLN A 833 -28.75 4.76 16.65
CA GLN A 833 -29.41 6.02 17.01
C GLN A 833 -30.84 6.10 16.47
N GLN A 834 -31.11 5.60 15.26
CA GLN A 834 -32.47 5.44 14.73
C GLN A 834 -33.30 4.52 15.64
N ALA A 835 -32.80 3.31 15.96
CA ALA A 835 -33.47 2.41 16.90
C ALA A 835 -33.77 3.08 18.26
N ARG A 836 -32.88 3.96 18.74
CA ARG A 836 -33.11 4.76 19.96
C ARG A 836 -34.22 5.81 19.78
N ALA A 837 -34.29 6.48 18.63
CA ALA A 837 -35.35 7.43 18.32
C ALA A 837 -36.72 6.73 18.23
N GLU A 838 -36.77 5.55 17.62
CA GLU A 838 -37.96 4.71 17.55
C GLU A 838 -38.41 4.22 18.95
N VAL A 839 -37.48 3.76 19.79
CA VAL A 839 -37.76 3.41 21.20
C VAL A 839 -38.29 4.60 22.00
N LEU A 840 -37.88 5.84 21.67
CA LEU A 840 -38.40 7.06 22.29
C LEU A 840 -39.77 7.49 21.74
N ALA A 841 -40.13 7.10 20.52
CA ALA A 841 -41.44 7.36 19.90
C ALA A 841 -42.54 6.41 20.42
N LEU A 842 -42.18 5.27 21.03
CA LEU A 842 -43.15 4.30 21.53
C LEU A 842 -43.95 4.83 22.75
N PRO A 843 -45.27 4.52 22.84
CA PRO A 843 -46.10 4.95 23.96
C PRO A 843 -45.52 4.53 25.33
N GLY A 844 -45.32 5.50 26.21
CA GLY A 844 -44.83 5.26 27.57
C GLY A 844 -43.30 5.21 27.72
N ALA A 845 -42.50 5.56 26.71
CA ALA A 845 -41.02 5.50 26.75
C ALA A 845 -40.34 6.19 27.96
N ALA A 846 -41.01 7.16 28.60
CA ALA A 846 -40.52 7.83 29.81
C ALA A 846 -40.85 7.11 31.12
N THR A 847 -41.89 6.27 31.16
CA THR A 847 -42.46 5.66 32.38
C THR A 847 -42.28 4.15 32.41
N ASP A 848 -42.51 3.47 31.28
CA ASP A 848 -42.30 2.04 31.14
C ASP A 848 -40.87 1.64 31.49
N ARG A 849 -40.69 0.43 32.03
CA ARG A 849 -39.37 -0.05 32.44
C ARG A 849 -38.59 -0.65 31.27
N ALA A 850 -39.23 -1.45 30.44
CA ALA A 850 -38.59 -2.14 29.32
C ALA A 850 -38.04 -1.13 28.30
N LEU A 851 -38.81 -0.09 27.96
CA LEU A 851 -38.37 1.00 27.08
C LEU A 851 -37.18 1.78 27.67
N ARG A 852 -37.14 2.01 28.98
CA ARG A 852 -36.00 2.67 29.66
C ARG A 852 -34.75 1.79 29.75
N ASP A 853 -34.91 0.51 30.09
CA ASP A 853 -33.82 -0.47 30.15
C ASP A 853 -33.25 -0.73 28.73
N ALA A 854 -34.09 -0.74 27.69
CA ALA A 854 -33.71 -0.76 26.28
C ALA A 854 -32.92 0.49 25.86
N ARG A 855 -33.48 1.69 26.09
CA ARG A 855 -32.83 2.97 25.75
C ARG A 855 -31.46 3.11 26.42
N THR A 856 -31.36 2.73 27.69
CA THR A 856 -30.11 2.76 28.46
C THR A 856 -29.09 1.71 27.97
N SER A 857 -29.54 0.65 27.30
CA SER A 857 -28.66 -0.35 26.67
C SER A 857 -28.20 0.12 25.28
N LEU A 858 -29.07 0.78 24.50
CA LEU A 858 -28.72 1.46 23.24
C LEU A 858 -27.71 2.60 23.45
N GLU A 859 -27.96 3.46 24.45
CA GLU A 859 -27.06 4.57 24.82
C GLU A 859 -25.65 4.03 25.16
N LYS A 860 -25.56 2.89 25.85
CA LYS A 860 -24.28 2.20 26.09
C LYS A 860 -23.71 1.53 24.85
N ALA A 861 -24.53 0.92 23.99
CA ALA A 861 -24.04 0.29 22.76
C ALA A 861 -23.34 1.32 21.86
N MET A 862 -23.90 2.52 21.74
CA MET A 862 -23.26 3.64 21.03
C MET A 862 -21.98 4.14 21.74
N GLU A 863 -21.99 4.32 23.07
CA GLU A 863 -20.76 4.65 23.83
C GLU A 863 -19.66 3.59 23.70
N LYS A 864 -20.04 2.31 23.52
CA LYS A 864 -19.10 1.21 23.33
C LYS A 864 -18.54 1.18 21.92
N LEU A 865 -19.39 1.30 20.90
CA LEU A 865 -18.99 1.27 19.50
C LEU A 865 -18.05 2.43 19.17
N ALA A 866 -18.39 3.64 19.59
CA ALA A 866 -17.53 4.82 19.47
C ALA A 866 -16.13 4.63 20.09
N ALA A 867 -16.01 3.78 21.10
CA ALA A 867 -14.77 3.47 21.81
C ALA A 867 -14.06 2.17 21.33
N GLY A 868 -14.43 1.65 20.14
CA GLY A 868 -13.94 0.40 19.55
C GLY A 868 -14.52 -0.88 20.15
N LYS A 869 -15.38 -0.80 21.17
CA LYS A 869 -15.70 -1.95 22.03
C LYS A 869 -16.80 -2.83 21.44
N VAL A 870 -16.69 -3.23 20.18
CA VAL A 870 -17.69 -3.97 19.38
C VAL A 870 -18.28 -5.16 20.13
N LYS A 871 -17.46 -5.96 20.83
CA LYS A 871 -17.92 -7.06 21.68
C LYS A 871 -18.82 -6.63 22.85
N ASP A 872 -18.55 -5.48 23.48
CA ASP A 872 -19.44 -4.90 24.48
C ASP A 872 -20.67 -4.25 23.81
N THR A 873 -20.53 -3.69 22.60
CA THR A 873 -21.64 -3.19 21.78
C THR A 873 -22.66 -4.29 21.50
N LEU A 874 -22.25 -5.40 20.87
CA LEU A 874 -23.11 -6.56 20.58
C LEU A 874 -23.85 -7.05 21.83
N LYS A 875 -23.17 -7.05 22.98
CA LYS A 875 -23.73 -7.46 24.28
C LYS A 875 -24.76 -6.48 24.84
N GLU A 876 -24.58 -5.16 24.73
CA GLU A 876 -25.59 -4.20 25.15
C GLU A 876 -26.72 -4.05 24.11
N SER A 877 -26.43 -4.17 22.81
CA SER A 877 -27.43 -4.28 21.73
C SER A 877 -28.36 -5.47 21.94
N ARG A 878 -27.83 -6.66 22.24
CA ARG A 878 -28.64 -7.85 22.57
C ARG A 878 -29.56 -7.62 23.77
N LYS A 879 -29.11 -6.88 24.80
CA LYS A 879 -29.95 -6.51 25.95
C LYS A 879 -31.07 -5.55 25.58
N ALA A 880 -30.83 -4.65 24.63
CA ALA A 880 -31.87 -3.77 24.11
C ALA A 880 -32.97 -4.59 23.42
N VAL A 881 -32.60 -5.54 22.54
CA VAL A 881 -33.56 -6.49 21.95
C VAL A 881 -34.27 -7.31 23.02
N GLU A 882 -33.54 -7.90 23.98
CA GLU A 882 -34.11 -8.67 25.10
C GLU A 882 -35.09 -7.87 25.98
N SER A 883 -34.96 -6.54 26.01
CA SER A 883 -35.91 -5.66 26.69
C SER A 883 -37.16 -5.37 25.85
N LEU A 884 -37.04 -5.31 24.51
CA LEU A 884 -38.11 -4.91 23.60
C LEU A 884 -39.05 -6.05 23.16
N VAL A 885 -38.66 -7.32 23.32
CA VAL A 885 -39.42 -8.51 22.84
C VAL A 885 -40.91 -8.47 23.19
N ALA A 886 -41.26 -8.01 24.40
CA ALA A 886 -42.63 -7.96 24.90
C ALA A 886 -43.35 -6.62 24.64
N THR A 887 -42.72 -5.68 23.93
CA THR A 887 -43.22 -4.32 23.72
C THR A 887 -43.88 -4.17 22.34
N PRO A 888 -45.21 -3.94 22.25
CA PRO A 888 -45.90 -3.74 20.98
C PRO A 888 -45.31 -2.57 20.18
N GLY A 889 -45.25 -2.72 18.86
CA GLY A 889 -44.74 -1.69 17.94
C GLY A 889 -43.20 -1.60 17.84
N SER A 890 -42.44 -2.28 18.70
CA SER A 890 -40.97 -2.18 18.75
C SER A 890 -40.21 -2.94 17.65
N ALA A 891 -40.90 -3.54 16.68
CA ALA A 891 -40.30 -4.44 15.70
C ALA A 891 -39.26 -3.75 14.79
N ALA A 892 -39.48 -2.48 14.41
CA ALA A 892 -38.52 -1.70 13.64
C ALA A 892 -37.20 -1.52 14.42
N ALA A 893 -37.27 -1.01 15.65
CA ALA A 893 -36.10 -0.85 16.51
C ALA A 893 -35.37 -2.17 16.80
N GLN A 894 -36.10 -3.28 16.99
CA GLN A 894 -35.49 -4.61 17.12
C GLN A 894 -34.76 -5.06 15.83
N SER A 895 -35.35 -4.78 14.66
CA SER A 895 -34.73 -5.04 13.35
C SER A 895 -33.48 -4.21 13.13
N ASP A 896 -33.50 -2.91 13.45
CA ASP A 896 -32.34 -2.03 13.30
C ASP A 896 -31.18 -2.43 14.22
N ILE A 897 -31.48 -2.83 15.47
CA ILE A 897 -30.46 -3.36 16.37
C ILE A 897 -29.89 -4.67 15.84
N ALA A 898 -30.73 -5.58 15.34
CA ALA A 898 -30.29 -6.88 14.83
C ALA A 898 -29.46 -6.75 13.54
N LEU A 899 -29.81 -5.81 12.64
CA LEU A 899 -29.01 -5.45 11.46
C LEU A 899 -27.66 -4.85 11.87
N SER A 900 -27.63 -3.87 12.78
CA SER A 900 -26.35 -3.36 13.31
C SER A 900 -25.51 -4.47 13.96
N MET A 901 -26.13 -5.46 14.61
CA MET A 901 -25.41 -6.62 15.15
C MET A 901 -24.91 -7.57 14.07
N GLN A 902 -25.61 -7.73 12.94
CA GLN A 902 -25.17 -8.54 11.81
C GLN A 902 -23.85 -8.01 11.24
N HIS A 903 -23.83 -6.74 10.81
CA HIS A 903 -22.64 -6.16 10.16
C HIS A 903 -21.45 -6.05 11.11
N LEU A 904 -21.67 -5.65 12.37
CA LEU A 904 -20.62 -5.65 13.41
C LEU A 904 -20.12 -7.04 13.80
N THR A 905 -20.87 -8.11 13.47
CA THR A 905 -20.42 -9.50 13.66
C THR A 905 -19.66 -10.03 12.45
N ARG A 906 -20.04 -9.62 11.23
CA ARG A 906 -19.35 -9.98 9.97
C ARG A 906 -17.88 -9.60 10.04
N GLY A 907 -17.58 -8.31 10.18
CA GLY A 907 -16.19 -7.82 10.27
C GLY A 907 -15.38 -8.44 11.41
N LEU A 908 -16.00 -8.79 12.55
CA LEU A 908 -15.31 -9.51 13.63
C LEU A 908 -14.98 -10.98 13.30
N ILE A 909 -15.69 -11.61 12.36
CA ILE A 909 -15.33 -12.91 11.81
C ILE A 909 -14.22 -12.74 10.76
N ASP A 910 -14.32 -11.72 9.89
CA ASP A 910 -13.32 -11.43 8.85
C ASP A 910 -11.95 -11.11 9.46
N ASP A 911 -11.89 -10.18 10.43
CA ASP A 911 -10.70 -9.90 11.24
C ASP A 911 -10.15 -11.18 11.91
N ALA A 912 -11.03 -12.00 12.49
CA ALA A 912 -10.59 -13.19 13.20
C ALA A 912 -10.03 -14.27 12.26
N ILE A 913 -10.60 -14.43 11.06
CA ILE A 913 -10.07 -15.32 10.01
C ILE A 913 -8.72 -14.82 9.53
N ARG A 914 -8.61 -13.51 9.20
CA ARG A 914 -7.37 -12.84 8.79
C ARG A 914 -6.22 -13.12 9.75
N TYR A 915 -6.44 -12.92 11.05
CA TYR A 915 -5.43 -13.17 12.09
C TYR A 915 -5.48 -14.59 12.68
N GLY A 916 -5.82 -15.58 11.85
CA GLY A 916 -5.49 -17.00 12.07
C GLY A 916 -6.27 -17.74 13.14
N ILE A 917 -7.59 -17.50 13.33
CA ILE A 917 -8.39 -18.44 14.12
C ILE A 917 -8.38 -19.86 13.52
N PRO A 918 -8.48 -20.92 14.33
CA PRO A 918 -8.55 -22.28 13.81
C PRO A 918 -9.72 -22.44 12.83
N ALA A 919 -9.49 -23.09 11.68
CA ALA A 919 -10.51 -23.26 10.63
C ALA A 919 -11.82 -23.92 11.13
N ALA A 920 -11.74 -24.75 12.18
CA ALA A 920 -12.92 -25.31 12.84
C ALA A 920 -13.74 -24.26 13.63
N ASP A 921 -13.08 -23.29 14.26
CA ASP A 921 -13.74 -22.16 14.93
C ASP A 921 -14.25 -21.14 13.90
N ALA A 922 -13.54 -20.91 12.79
CA ALA A 922 -14.04 -20.12 11.67
C ALA A 922 -15.36 -20.69 11.12
N ALA A 923 -15.37 -21.98 10.75
CA ALA A 923 -16.55 -22.66 10.26
C ALA A 923 -17.71 -22.69 11.29
N ALA A 924 -17.40 -22.75 12.59
CA ALA A 924 -18.40 -22.66 13.65
C ALA A 924 -18.92 -21.23 13.87
N ALA A 925 -18.10 -20.20 13.64
CA ALA A 925 -18.53 -18.80 13.66
C ALA A 925 -19.45 -18.50 12.47
N GLU A 926 -19.10 -18.96 11.26
CA GLU A 926 -19.95 -18.85 10.06
C GLU A 926 -21.29 -19.56 10.22
N ALA A 927 -21.30 -20.78 10.77
CA ALA A 927 -22.54 -21.52 11.01
C ALA A 927 -23.49 -20.78 11.98
N GLU A 928 -22.95 -20.10 13.00
CA GLU A 928 -23.74 -19.25 13.89
C GLU A 928 -24.14 -17.93 13.24
N TYR A 929 -23.29 -17.33 12.39
CA TYR A 929 -23.62 -16.12 11.63
C TYR A 929 -24.79 -16.38 10.67
N ALA A 930 -24.73 -17.46 9.88
CA ALA A 930 -25.78 -17.88 8.97
C ALA A 930 -27.10 -18.20 9.71
N ALA A 931 -27.03 -18.81 10.90
CA ALA A 931 -28.20 -19.00 11.76
C ALA A 931 -28.80 -17.66 12.24
N GLY A 932 -27.95 -16.66 12.52
CA GLY A 932 -28.38 -15.30 12.84
C GLY A 932 -29.08 -14.59 11.69
N VAL A 933 -28.53 -14.68 10.47
CA VAL A 933 -29.14 -14.14 9.25
C VAL A 933 -30.49 -14.80 8.96
N ALA A 934 -30.58 -16.14 9.09
CA ALA A 934 -31.83 -16.87 8.91
C ALA A 934 -32.90 -16.48 9.95
N ALA A 935 -32.51 -16.31 11.22
CA ALA A 935 -33.41 -15.83 12.28
C ALA A 935 -33.90 -14.39 12.03
N LEU A 936 -33.03 -13.51 11.54
CA LEU A 936 -33.36 -12.14 11.18
C LEU A 936 -34.36 -12.08 10.01
N GLY A 937 -34.12 -12.87 8.95
CA GLY A 937 -35.05 -13.00 7.83
C GLY A 937 -36.42 -13.61 8.21
N ALA A 938 -36.48 -14.37 9.31
CA ALA A 938 -37.71 -14.90 9.90
C ALA A 938 -38.39 -13.93 10.89
N GLY A 939 -37.77 -12.79 11.22
CA GLY A 939 -38.27 -11.81 12.18
C GLY A 939 -38.05 -12.16 13.66
N ASP A 940 -37.28 -13.21 13.99
CA ASP A 940 -36.86 -13.49 15.37
C ASP A 940 -35.57 -12.72 15.69
N PHE A 941 -35.74 -11.42 15.94
CA PHE A 941 -34.65 -10.50 16.28
C PHE A 941 -33.87 -10.94 17.53
N LEU A 942 -34.51 -11.66 18.46
CA LEU A 942 -33.86 -12.15 19.67
C LEU A 942 -32.95 -13.35 19.38
N ALA A 943 -33.41 -14.31 18.58
CA ALA A 943 -32.57 -15.40 18.11
C ALA A 943 -31.41 -14.87 17.26
N ALA A 944 -31.69 -13.94 16.34
CA ALA A 944 -30.67 -13.26 15.53
C ALA A 944 -29.58 -12.61 16.39
N ALA A 945 -29.98 -11.74 17.33
CA ALA A 945 -29.05 -11.07 18.24
C ALA A 945 -28.25 -12.05 19.12
N ARG A 946 -28.82 -13.20 19.49
CA ARG A 946 -28.12 -14.25 20.25
C ARG A 946 -27.12 -15.03 19.40
N HIS A 947 -27.45 -15.31 18.14
CA HIS A 947 -26.56 -15.95 17.18
C HIS A 947 -25.40 -15.03 16.80
N PHE A 948 -25.65 -13.76 16.48
CA PHE A 948 -24.61 -12.77 16.21
C PHE A 948 -23.68 -12.56 17.43
N GLU A 949 -24.24 -12.39 18.64
CA GLU A 949 -23.45 -12.33 19.88
C GLU A 949 -22.84 -13.69 20.28
N LYS A 950 -23.03 -14.77 19.53
CA LYS A 950 -22.35 -16.07 19.70
C LYS A 950 -21.27 -16.31 18.65
N ALA A 951 -21.53 -15.99 17.38
CA ALA A 951 -20.53 -16.01 16.31
C ALA A 951 -19.31 -15.13 16.68
N ALA A 952 -19.54 -13.87 17.11
CA ALA A 952 -18.50 -12.97 17.66
C ALA A 952 -17.90 -13.41 19.03
N LYS A 953 -18.25 -14.58 19.55
CA LYS A 953 -17.57 -15.23 20.69
C LYS A 953 -16.75 -16.45 20.28
N ILE A 954 -17.04 -17.04 19.11
CA ILE A 954 -16.30 -18.15 18.51
C ILE A 954 -15.15 -17.57 17.66
N ALA A 955 -15.45 -16.55 16.84
CA ALA A 955 -14.45 -15.71 16.17
C ALA A 955 -13.60 -14.94 17.20
N ARG A 956 -12.53 -15.60 17.69
CA ARG A 956 -11.58 -15.07 18.68
C ARG A 956 -10.22 -15.77 18.59
N PRO A 957 -9.13 -15.03 18.33
CA PRO A 957 -7.79 -15.49 18.67
C PRO A 957 -7.47 -15.32 20.17
#